data_AF-A0A9D4KRK1-F1
#
_entry.id   AF-A0A9D4KRK1-F1
#
_cell.length_a   1.000
_cell.length_b   1.000
_cell.length_c   1.000
_cell.angle_alpha   90.00
_cell.angle_beta   90.00
_cell.angle_gamma   90.00
#
_symmetry.space_group_name_H-M   'P 1'
#
loop_
_entity.id
_entity.type
_entity.pdbx_description
1 polymer ?
#
loop_
_entity_poly.entity_id
_entity_poly.type
_entity_poly.pdbx_seq_one_letter_code
_entity_poly.pdbx_strand_id
1 'polypeptide(L)'
;MQSAIECEMGAVDEKSATDKGASSNQLVDEIDNADCNTENNPTVVVDIDRESHVCHDEDDKTVTLRDKKTDTITRISDDDYRYMRYLDNTENISKRRKDLIGSEKLISDADLRLAATLVHDAMEGRTADIKSEIRYVKSYNLYKSWPLTYLLYIAIIVNLSLVLFEEPAVEGLALKDTITMPIELLCILYFCVRTAHHYFWRRTSLFFRDVKNTILIMIIVVTLIDMVVYLIWKHVDPEANHVRFSRVLRAIVIVNFSDGRQIRRSWRNMRRTIKEIIHVVFLFSFFILVFSLIANQMFSARSDIKYLNGKAYFKDYLECVWEMYVLVTTSNNPDVMIPALKASRYYCIFFFVYIVVVFYMLLNVFLAVAYHSYSENMKLEIQQGSRDKKKKLGQAFDVIKVNHEGEDMVTYRTWKRLMNLVQPNLSNNQIDLLMLILNTKRSGHIGRREFMNVADLLNVQISEVSDRITWLEKTFPRLYLSVPSEFIRTIVDTVFFKFAYDLLVGIEIFLIGFNVPGINIPFCALYILEVVLKVYTFGPIKYFHRVSNWFDVIITSVSLIFLIVESTVLQKDDDQTRIIRETISAVNIIRIFRILRLLVHINRFKIIIDTLINISMSILMYCGILFIIFYVFAVIGMEIFKGKIRSFPVSIGNDTSEKYCGALALNNSEFYKSEYCYLNFNDVIGSALVLATVTFQNNWHQVTSGYVLVTNRAARIYFATFFMFVSIIVMNIVTAFIVDMFMYEYTIQKDGKVDSSVEKKIKELGLGIDAETGLEISQPLSDEQMKEWMRGHDVKAPLVHPWIEKATLRGIRHAEARFSTFSSYVHKRKSSVPTLNRFDGIRFHIKKKGWTKIEVLLQQLYDIESDLDNIKTDEEDRRSKALIL
;
A
#
# COMPACT_ATOMS: atom_id res chain seq x y z
N MET A 1 30.00 21.02 -31.61
CA MET A 1 29.55 20.39 -32.87
C MET A 1 28.04 20.57 -32.91
N GLN A 2 27.43 21.63 -33.43
CA GLN A 2 27.66 22.42 -34.65
C GLN A 2 27.51 21.58 -35.94
N SER A 3 26.41 21.88 -36.63
CA SER A 3 26.13 21.83 -38.08
C SER A 3 26.20 20.51 -38.85
N ALA A 4 25.04 20.13 -39.41
CA ALA A 4 24.76 19.72 -40.81
C ALA A 4 23.43 18.91 -40.78
N ILE A 5 22.37 19.12 -41.56
CA ILE A 5 22.21 19.50 -42.98
C ILE A 5 20.82 20.13 -43.21
N GLU A 6 20.78 21.19 -44.02
CA GLU A 6 19.60 21.81 -44.68
C GLU A 6 19.34 21.20 -46.07
N CYS A 7 18.11 21.39 -46.58
CA CYS A 7 17.57 21.28 -47.97
C CYS A 7 16.30 20.39 -47.96
N GLU A 8 15.13 20.77 -48.47
CA GLU A 8 14.77 21.74 -49.51
C GLU A 8 13.27 22.13 -49.34
N MET A 9 12.94 23.39 -49.60
CA MET A 9 11.61 23.83 -50.00
C MET A 9 11.55 23.82 -51.54
N GLY A 10 10.46 23.34 -52.11
CA GLY A 10 10.19 23.42 -53.56
C GLY A 10 8.71 23.18 -53.85
N ALA A 11 8.16 24.04 -54.69
CA ALA A 11 6.74 24.35 -54.85
C ALA A 11 6.10 23.70 -56.11
N VAL A 12 4.81 24.04 -56.29
CA VAL A 12 4.06 24.20 -57.55
C VAL A 12 3.08 23.09 -57.97
N ASP A 13 1.91 23.61 -58.30
CA ASP A 13 0.67 23.06 -58.86
C ASP A 13 0.75 22.33 -60.20
N GLU A 14 -0.40 21.70 -60.51
CA GLU A 14 -1.05 21.52 -61.82
C GLU A 14 -0.77 20.28 -62.72
N LYS A 15 -1.87 19.50 -62.85
CA LYS A 15 -2.49 18.93 -64.09
C LYS A 15 -1.75 17.91 -64.97
N SER A 16 -2.36 16.73 -65.11
CA SER A 16 -3.01 16.20 -66.34
C SER A 16 -3.32 14.70 -66.13
N ALA A 17 -4.59 14.27 -66.21
CA ALA A 17 -5.26 13.70 -67.41
C ALA A 17 -4.55 12.43 -67.92
N THR A 18 -5.15 11.27 -68.24
CA THR A 18 -6.49 10.74 -68.57
C THR A 18 -6.18 9.23 -68.85
N ASP A 19 -7.04 8.20 -68.77
CA ASP A 19 -8.32 8.03 -69.47
C ASP A 19 -8.87 6.58 -69.26
N LYS A 20 -10.18 6.44 -69.48
CA LYS A 20 -11.00 5.22 -69.81
C LYS A 20 -11.30 4.19 -68.71
N GLY A 21 -12.55 3.80 -68.45
CA GLY A 21 -13.80 4.16 -69.12
C GLY A 21 -15.02 3.37 -68.63
N ALA A 22 -16.15 4.08 -68.65
CA ALA A 22 -17.53 3.62 -68.93
C ALA A 22 -18.33 2.94 -67.79
N SER A 23 -19.60 3.23 -67.53
CA SER A 23 -20.65 4.13 -68.08
C SER A 23 -21.87 3.97 -67.13
N SER A 24 -22.87 4.83 -66.94
CA SER A 24 -23.16 6.26 -67.09
C SER A 24 -24.69 6.40 -67.06
N ASN A 25 -25.17 7.55 -66.60
CA ASN A 25 -26.47 8.22 -66.87
C ASN A 25 -27.56 8.09 -65.81
N GLN A 26 -27.96 9.13 -65.04
CA GLN A 26 -28.43 10.51 -65.32
C GLN A 26 -29.84 10.62 -65.94
N LEU A 27 -30.48 11.75 -65.58
CA LEU A 27 -31.68 12.44 -66.09
C LEU A 27 -32.98 12.20 -65.29
N VAL A 28 -33.87 13.16 -65.04
CA VAL A 28 -33.89 14.65 -65.11
C VAL A 28 -35.25 15.10 -64.51
N ASP A 29 -35.31 16.38 -64.11
CA ASP A 29 -36.41 17.34 -63.92
C ASP A 29 -37.92 16.98 -64.07
N GLU A 30 -38.69 17.74 -63.26
CA GLU A 30 -39.86 18.57 -63.64
C GLU A 30 -41.33 18.03 -63.68
N ILE A 31 -42.19 18.86 -63.06
CA ILE A 31 -43.57 19.27 -63.40
C ILE A 31 -44.78 18.71 -62.61
N ASP A 32 -45.65 19.69 -62.32
CA ASP A 32 -46.90 19.81 -61.56
C ASP A 32 -48.13 19.00 -62.04
N ASN A 33 -49.16 19.08 -61.17
CA ASN A 33 -50.61 19.17 -61.44
C ASN A 33 -51.51 17.90 -61.49
N ALA A 34 -52.39 17.87 -60.49
CA ALA A 34 -53.87 17.81 -60.56
C ALA A 34 -54.66 16.52 -60.94
N ASP A 35 -55.74 16.37 -60.17
CA ASP A 35 -57.08 15.82 -60.45
C ASP A 35 -57.46 14.33 -60.24
N CYS A 36 -58.33 14.17 -59.23
CA CYS A 36 -59.61 13.44 -59.11
C CYS A 36 -59.95 12.19 -59.97
N ASN A 37 -60.46 11.19 -59.23
CA ASN A 37 -61.68 10.37 -59.46
C ASN A 37 -61.63 8.95 -60.11
N THR A 38 -62.46 8.09 -59.46
CA THR A 38 -63.23 6.90 -59.91
C THR A 38 -62.67 5.47 -59.89
N GLU A 39 -63.28 4.67 -59.00
CA GLU A 39 -63.86 3.31 -59.13
C GLU A 39 -63.16 2.19 -59.92
N ASN A 40 -62.74 1.11 -59.21
CA ASN A 40 -63.27 -0.27 -59.28
C ASN A 40 -62.27 -1.33 -58.76
N ASN A 41 -62.75 -2.24 -57.90
CA ASN A 41 -62.06 -3.40 -57.29
C ASN A 41 -61.82 -4.54 -58.32
N PRO A 42 -61.04 -5.65 -58.06
CA PRO A 42 -60.75 -6.24 -56.74
C PRO A 42 -59.28 -6.66 -56.45
N THR A 43 -59.00 -6.77 -55.16
CA THR A 43 -57.79 -7.35 -54.53
C THR A 43 -57.90 -8.86 -54.31
N VAL A 44 -56.77 -9.56 -54.42
CA VAL A 44 -56.50 -10.89 -53.84
C VAL A 44 -55.48 -10.72 -52.71
N VAL A 45 -55.73 -11.45 -51.61
CA VAL A 45 -55.23 -11.36 -50.24
C VAL A 45 -53.88 -12.08 -50.02
N VAL A 46 -53.02 -11.57 -49.10
CA VAL A 46 -52.27 -12.36 -48.08
C VAL A 46 -52.03 -11.50 -46.81
N ASP A 47 -52.21 -12.15 -45.64
CA ASP A 47 -52.23 -11.67 -44.24
C ASP A 47 -50.91 -11.10 -43.65
N ILE A 48 -51.00 -10.18 -42.65
CA ILE A 48 -50.97 -10.45 -41.19
C ILE A 48 -51.06 -9.11 -40.38
N ASP A 49 -51.94 -9.14 -39.37
CA ASP A 49 -52.05 -8.33 -38.14
C ASP A 49 -52.48 -6.83 -38.14
N ARG A 50 -53.73 -6.66 -37.63
CA ARG A 50 -54.31 -5.52 -36.87
C ARG A 50 -53.82 -4.10 -37.23
N GLU A 51 -54.35 -3.57 -38.33
CA GLU A 51 -54.63 -2.14 -38.44
C GLU A 51 -56.14 -1.92 -38.56
N SER A 52 -56.69 -1.14 -37.62
CA SER A 52 -58.01 -0.50 -37.73
C SER A 52 -57.83 0.80 -38.50
N HIS A 53 -58.47 0.94 -39.66
CA HIS A 53 -58.51 2.21 -40.40
C HIS A 53 -59.18 3.29 -39.55
N VAL A 54 -58.52 4.44 -39.40
CA VAL A 54 -59.05 5.65 -38.75
C VAL A 54 -59.37 6.67 -39.84
N CYS A 55 -60.64 7.06 -39.95
CA CYS A 55 -61.05 8.22 -40.73
C CYS A 55 -61.21 9.40 -39.77
N HIS A 56 -60.54 10.52 -40.06
CA HIS A 56 -60.76 11.78 -39.37
C HIS A 56 -61.81 12.58 -40.15
N ASP A 57 -62.95 12.86 -39.54
CA ASP A 57 -63.88 13.90 -40.03
C ASP A 57 -63.39 15.26 -39.52
N GLU A 58 -63.25 16.25 -40.41
CA GLU A 58 -62.61 17.54 -40.10
C GLU A 58 -63.42 18.48 -39.19
N ASP A 59 -64.64 18.12 -38.77
CA ASP A 59 -65.49 19.00 -37.94
C ASP A 59 -65.93 18.41 -36.60
N ASP A 60 -65.49 17.20 -36.21
CA ASP A 60 -65.87 16.64 -34.90
C ASP A 60 -64.72 15.86 -34.24
N LYS A 61 -64.39 16.20 -32.98
CA LYS A 61 -63.27 15.62 -32.20
C LYS A 61 -63.55 14.19 -31.70
N THR A 62 -63.96 13.29 -32.59
CA THR A 62 -64.28 11.90 -32.27
C THR A 62 -63.65 10.92 -33.26
N VAL A 63 -63.14 9.81 -32.75
CA VAL A 63 -62.56 8.68 -33.49
C VAL A 63 -63.56 7.53 -33.48
N THR A 64 -63.86 6.97 -34.65
CA THR A 64 -64.71 5.78 -34.80
C THR A 64 -63.86 4.52 -34.76
N LEU A 65 -64.16 3.63 -33.81
CA LEU A 65 -63.58 2.29 -33.73
C LEU A 65 -64.59 1.26 -34.22
N ARG A 66 -64.16 0.34 -35.08
CA ARG A 66 -64.98 -0.79 -35.54
C ARG A 66 -64.36 -2.10 -35.05
N ASP A 67 -65.11 -2.84 -34.23
CA ASP A 67 -64.68 -4.16 -33.78
C ASP A 67 -65.01 -5.21 -34.85
N LYS A 68 -63.97 -5.83 -35.44
CA LYS A 68 -64.13 -6.83 -36.51
C LYS A 68 -64.80 -8.13 -36.05
N LYS A 69 -64.92 -8.40 -34.74
CA LYS A 69 -65.55 -9.65 -34.24
C LYS A 69 -67.05 -9.51 -33.98
N THR A 70 -67.53 -8.33 -33.62
CA THR A 70 -68.94 -8.07 -33.26
C THR A 70 -69.65 -7.12 -34.22
N ASP A 71 -68.91 -6.57 -35.19
CA ASP A 71 -69.33 -5.57 -36.19
C ASP A 71 -70.02 -4.33 -35.61
N THR A 72 -69.68 -4.00 -34.36
CA THR A 72 -70.15 -2.82 -33.64
C THR A 72 -69.23 -1.63 -33.86
N ILE A 73 -69.81 -0.47 -34.18
CA ILE A 73 -69.11 0.80 -34.36
C ILE A 73 -69.30 1.65 -33.10
N THR A 74 -68.21 2.04 -32.45
CA THR A 74 -68.20 2.91 -31.28
C THR A 74 -67.46 4.21 -31.59
N ARG A 75 -68.08 5.34 -31.26
CA ARG A 75 -67.46 6.69 -31.34
C ARG A 75 -66.88 7.04 -29.99
N ILE A 76 -65.59 7.32 -29.94
CA ILE A 76 -64.86 7.77 -28.75
C ILE A 76 -64.19 9.12 -29.02
N SER A 77 -63.89 9.91 -27.99
CA SER A 77 -63.20 11.18 -28.18
C SER A 77 -61.73 10.96 -28.59
N ASP A 78 -61.11 11.91 -29.31
CA ASP A 78 -59.69 11.80 -29.72
C ASP A 78 -58.73 11.70 -28.51
N ASP A 79 -59.09 12.33 -27.38
CA ASP A 79 -58.32 12.24 -26.14
C ASP A 79 -58.41 10.83 -25.50
N ASP A 80 -59.57 10.18 -25.55
CA ASP A 80 -59.74 8.80 -25.08
C ASP A 80 -59.02 7.78 -25.97
N TYR A 81 -59.00 8.00 -27.28
CA TYR A 81 -58.24 7.17 -28.22
C TYR A 81 -56.73 7.26 -27.97
N ARG A 82 -56.21 8.47 -27.73
CA ARG A 82 -54.80 8.67 -27.34
C ARG A 82 -54.48 8.01 -26.01
N TYR A 83 -55.39 8.06 -25.03
CA TYR A 83 -55.20 7.40 -23.74
C TYR A 83 -55.19 5.87 -23.86
N MET A 84 -56.09 5.28 -24.65
CA MET A 84 -56.07 3.84 -24.94
C MET A 84 -54.80 3.40 -25.67
N ARG A 85 -54.32 4.18 -26.65
CA ARG A 85 -53.06 3.88 -27.37
C ARG A 85 -51.83 3.97 -26.45
N TYR A 86 -51.87 4.86 -25.46
CA TYR A 86 -50.84 4.96 -24.43
C TYR A 86 -50.86 3.76 -23.47
N LEU A 87 -52.05 3.27 -23.11
CA LEU A 87 -52.23 2.06 -22.30
C LEU A 87 -51.78 0.78 -23.04
N ASP A 88 -52.11 0.65 -24.33
CA ASP A 88 -51.73 -0.52 -25.14
C ASP A 88 -50.21 -0.57 -25.41
N ASN A 89 -49.58 0.60 -25.63
CA ASN A 89 -48.11 0.69 -25.69
C ASN A 89 -47.45 0.34 -24.36
N THR A 90 -48.03 0.74 -23.22
CA THR A 90 -47.46 0.41 -21.90
C THR A 90 -47.66 -1.06 -21.54
N GLU A 91 -48.77 -1.71 -21.94
CA GLU A 91 -48.95 -3.15 -21.82
C GLU A 91 -47.98 -3.94 -22.71
N ASN A 92 -47.81 -3.55 -23.98
CA ASN A 92 -46.86 -4.19 -24.90
C ASN A 92 -45.40 -4.03 -24.47
N ILE A 93 -45.03 -2.87 -23.91
CA ILE A 93 -43.72 -2.66 -23.27
C ILE A 93 -43.59 -3.56 -22.04
N SER A 94 -44.64 -3.70 -21.22
CA SER A 94 -44.61 -4.59 -20.04
C SER A 94 -44.48 -6.07 -20.41
N LYS A 95 -45.08 -6.47 -21.55
CA LYS A 95 -45.05 -7.83 -22.09
C LYS A 95 -43.69 -8.15 -22.71
N ARG A 96 -43.15 -7.26 -23.55
CA ARG A 96 -41.74 -7.32 -24.01
C ARG A 96 -40.76 -7.33 -22.85
N ARG A 97 -41.01 -6.56 -21.79
CA ARG A 97 -40.19 -6.55 -20.58
C ARG A 97 -40.26 -7.90 -19.85
N LYS A 98 -41.43 -8.53 -19.76
CA LYS A 98 -41.57 -9.89 -19.20
C LYS A 98 -40.89 -10.95 -20.08
N ASP A 99 -40.95 -10.82 -21.40
CA ASP A 99 -40.33 -11.74 -22.36
C ASP A 99 -38.78 -11.56 -22.41
N LEU A 100 -38.27 -10.32 -22.30
CA LEU A 100 -36.84 -10.03 -22.11
C LEU A 100 -36.32 -10.46 -20.72
N ILE A 101 -37.14 -10.40 -19.68
CA ILE A 101 -36.80 -10.90 -18.33
C ILE A 101 -36.83 -12.44 -18.30
N GLY A 102 -37.63 -13.08 -19.16
CA GLY A 102 -37.85 -14.53 -19.18
C GLY A 102 -36.73 -15.38 -19.80
N SER A 103 -35.75 -14.78 -20.51
CA SER A 103 -34.68 -15.53 -21.20
C SER A 103 -33.28 -15.40 -20.61
N GLU A 104 -33.07 -14.54 -19.60
CA GLU A 104 -31.78 -14.39 -18.93
C GLU A 104 -31.57 -15.55 -17.94
N LYS A 105 -30.67 -16.49 -18.28
CA LYS A 105 -30.31 -17.62 -17.41
C LYS A 105 -29.77 -17.07 -16.09
N LEU A 106 -30.58 -17.12 -15.03
CA LEU A 106 -30.23 -16.60 -13.71
C LEU A 106 -28.98 -17.33 -13.19
N ILE A 107 -27.86 -16.61 -13.10
CA ILE A 107 -26.60 -17.14 -12.58
C ILE A 107 -26.84 -17.61 -11.14
N SER A 108 -26.38 -18.83 -10.85
CA SER A 108 -26.47 -19.44 -9.52
C SER A 108 -25.77 -18.56 -8.48
N ASP A 109 -26.40 -18.39 -7.31
CA ASP A 109 -25.82 -17.65 -6.18
C ASP A 109 -24.46 -18.22 -5.74
N ALA A 110 -24.21 -19.51 -6.00
CA ALA A 110 -22.93 -20.14 -5.72
C ALA A 110 -21.81 -19.62 -6.63
N ASP A 111 -22.09 -19.53 -7.93
CA ASP A 111 -21.14 -19.07 -8.95
C ASP A 111 -20.85 -17.57 -8.79
N LEU A 112 -21.87 -16.79 -8.46
CA LEU A 112 -21.73 -15.37 -8.17
C LEU A 112 -20.82 -15.13 -6.95
N ARG A 113 -20.96 -15.92 -5.89
CA ARG A 113 -20.09 -15.83 -4.69
C ARG A 113 -18.65 -16.28 -5.00
N LEU A 114 -18.47 -17.28 -5.86
CA LEU A 114 -17.15 -17.70 -6.32
C LEU A 114 -16.47 -16.56 -7.10
N ALA A 115 -17.19 -15.96 -8.06
CA ALA A 115 -16.69 -14.82 -8.83
C ALA A 115 -16.36 -13.61 -7.96
N ALA A 116 -17.23 -13.25 -7.01
CA ALA A 116 -16.95 -12.20 -6.03
C ALA A 116 -15.67 -12.49 -5.23
N THR A 117 -15.50 -13.74 -4.80
CA THR A 117 -14.29 -14.18 -4.08
C THR A 117 -13.03 -14.06 -4.94
N LEU A 118 -13.11 -14.39 -6.24
CA LEU A 118 -12.00 -14.28 -7.19
C LEU A 118 -11.64 -12.81 -7.49
N VAL A 119 -12.63 -11.93 -7.64
CA VAL A 119 -12.41 -10.48 -7.79
C VAL A 119 -11.76 -9.89 -6.55
N HIS A 120 -12.27 -10.24 -5.35
CA HIS A 120 -11.67 -9.82 -4.09
C HIS A 120 -10.24 -10.36 -3.92
N ASP A 121 -9.98 -11.60 -4.34
CA ASP A 121 -8.63 -12.16 -4.39
C ASP A 121 -7.71 -11.37 -5.35
N ALA A 122 -8.21 -10.95 -6.51
CA ALA A 122 -7.45 -10.16 -7.47
C ALA A 122 -7.14 -8.75 -6.92
N MET A 123 -8.09 -8.11 -6.23
CA MET A 123 -7.90 -6.82 -5.56
C MET A 123 -6.83 -6.88 -4.46
N GLU A 124 -6.85 -7.93 -3.65
CA GLU A 124 -5.86 -8.12 -2.59
C GLU A 124 -4.54 -8.72 -3.08
N GLY A 125 -4.49 -9.18 -4.34
CA GLY A 125 -3.35 -9.86 -4.94
C GLY A 125 -3.12 -11.26 -4.38
N ARG A 126 -4.16 -12.00 -3.96
CA ARG A 126 -4.09 -13.38 -3.43
C ARG A 126 -3.99 -14.39 -4.57
N THR A 127 -3.34 -15.55 -4.36
CA THR A 127 -3.12 -16.61 -5.38
C THR A 127 -3.61 -17.99 -4.91
N ALA A 128 -4.59 -18.03 -4.02
CA ALA A 128 -5.19 -19.28 -3.58
C ALA A 128 -6.03 -19.92 -4.69
N ASP A 129 -5.84 -21.23 -4.90
CA ASP A 129 -6.72 -22.06 -5.72
C ASP A 129 -7.78 -22.70 -4.80
N ILE A 130 -9.04 -22.37 -5.05
CA ILE A 130 -10.19 -22.76 -4.22
C ILE A 130 -10.97 -23.85 -4.96
N LYS A 131 -11.47 -24.86 -4.23
CA LYS A 131 -12.44 -25.82 -4.78
C LYS A 131 -13.73 -25.06 -5.14
N SER A 132 -14.32 -25.34 -6.30
CA SER A 132 -15.47 -24.59 -6.83
C SER A 132 -16.76 -24.73 -6.01
N GLU A 133 -16.91 -25.77 -5.16
CA GLU A 133 -18.12 -25.91 -4.36
C GLU A 133 -18.30 -24.80 -3.32
N ILE A 134 -19.55 -24.38 -3.14
CA ILE A 134 -19.93 -23.30 -2.22
C ILE A 134 -19.49 -23.51 -0.76
N ARG A 135 -19.44 -24.76 -0.29
CA ARG A 135 -18.99 -25.10 1.08
C ARG A 135 -17.53 -24.67 1.31
N TYR A 136 -16.67 -24.88 0.32
CA TYR A 136 -15.26 -24.52 0.40
C TYR A 136 -15.06 -23.01 0.23
N VAL A 137 -15.83 -22.35 -0.62
CA VAL A 137 -15.82 -20.89 -0.76
C VAL A 137 -16.23 -20.20 0.55
N LYS A 138 -17.30 -20.67 1.21
CA LYS A 138 -17.70 -20.16 2.54
C LYS A 138 -16.60 -20.37 3.59
N SER A 139 -15.99 -21.56 3.61
CA SER A 139 -14.90 -21.87 4.54
C SER A 139 -13.64 -21.03 4.28
N TYR A 140 -13.32 -20.74 3.01
CA TYR A 140 -12.23 -19.85 2.62
C TYR A 140 -12.49 -18.40 3.06
N ASN A 141 -13.71 -17.88 2.84
CA ASN A 141 -14.07 -16.54 3.28
C ASN A 141 -14.06 -16.42 4.81
N LEU A 142 -14.47 -17.47 5.52
CA LEU A 142 -14.29 -17.55 6.98
C LEU A 142 -12.80 -17.55 7.35
N TYR A 143 -11.98 -18.38 6.72
CA TYR A 143 -10.53 -18.44 6.94
C TYR A 143 -9.86 -17.06 6.77
N LYS A 144 -10.31 -16.26 5.80
CA LYS A 144 -9.81 -14.92 5.48
C LYS A 144 -10.51 -13.77 6.19
N SER A 145 -11.52 -14.05 7.00
CA SER A 145 -12.17 -13.02 7.81
C SER A 145 -11.15 -12.33 8.73
N TRP A 146 -11.39 -11.05 9.05
CA TRP A 146 -10.48 -10.32 9.95
C TRP A 146 -10.23 -11.06 11.26
N PRO A 147 -11.21 -11.69 11.96
CA PRO A 147 -10.99 -12.07 13.35
C PRO A 147 -10.08 -13.28 13.46
N LEU A 148 -10.22 -14.23 12.54
CA LEU A 148 -9.33 -15.37 12.46
C LEU A 148 -7.92 -14.98 11.99
N THR A 149 -7.80 -13.95 11.16
CA THR A 149 -6.50 -13.44 10.72
C THR A 149 -5.79 -12.67 11.84
N TYR A 150 -6.50 -11.82 12.59
CA TYR A 150 -5.96 -11.14 13.77
C TYR A 150 -5.56 -12.12 14.87
N LEU A 151 -6.40 -13.14 15.13
CA LEU A 151 -6.09 -14.18 16.10
C LEU A 151 -4.81 -14.95 15.74
N LEU A 152 -4.58 -15.20 14.45
CA LEU A 152 -3.33 -15.79 13.97
C LEU A 152 -2.12 -14.91 14.29
N TYR A 153 -2.18 -13.61 13.98
CA TYR A 153 -1.08 -12.71 14.28
C TYR A 153 -0.83 -12.57 15.79
N ILE A 154 -1.88 -12.55 16.61
CA ILE A 154 -1.77 -12.56 18.08
C ILE A 154 -1.06 -13.85 18.53
N ALA A 155 -1.48 -15.03 18.06
CA ALA A 155 -0.85 -16.30 18.42
C ALA A 155 0.63 -16.35 18.02
N ILE A 156 0.98 -15.79 16.85
CA ILE A 156 2.37 -15.67 16.40
C ILE A 156 3.17 -14.73 17.31
N ILE A 157 2.63 -13.55 17.62
CA ILE A 157 3.29 -12.58 18.50
C ILE A 157 3.50 -13.19 19.90
N VAL A 158 2.48 -13.83 20.45
CA VAL A 158 2.57 -14.52 21.75
C VAL A 158 3.66 -15.59 21.70
N ASN A 159 3.64 -16.46 20.70
CA ASN A 159 4.64 -17.53 20.55
C ASN A 159 6.08 -17.00 20.43
N LEU A 160 6.29 -15.90 19.70
CA LEU A 160 7.60 -15.25 19.60
C LEU A 160 8.02 -14.59 20.90
N SER A 161 7.09 -13.90 21.56
CA SER A 161 7.35 -13.17 22.80
C SER A 161 7.68 -14.07 23.99
N LEU A 162 7.31 -15.35 23.95
CA LEU A 162 7.66 -16.33 24.99
C LEU A 162 9.17 -16.38 25.28
N VAL A 163 10.03 -16.10 24.29
CA VAL A 163 11.49 -16.05 24.49
C VAL A 163 11.93 -14.97 25.51
N LEU A 164 11.12 -13.94 25.75
CA LEU A 164 11.42 -12.90 26.75
C LEU A 164 11.25 -13.43 28.18
N PHE A 165 10.37 -14.41 28.36
CA PHE A 165 9.96 -14.93 29.68
C PHE A 165 10.59 -16.28 30.01
N GLU A 166 11.02 -17.03 29.00
CA GLU A 166 11.68 -18.33 29.16
C GLU A 166 13.17 -18.19 29.52
N GLU A 167 13.71 -19.14 30.27
CA GLU A 167 15.15 -19.17 30.58
C GLU A 167 15.99 -19.36 29.29
N PRO A 168 16.98 -18.50 29.01
CA PRO A 168 17.43 -17.39 29.84
C PRO A 168 16.58 -16.11 29.62
N ALA A 169 15.89 -15.69 30.68
CA ALA A 169 14.86 -14.66 30.61
C ALA A 169 15.43 -13.26 30.84
N VAL A 170 14.68 -12.24 30.39
CA VAL A 170 14.99 -10.85 30.72
C VAL A 170 14.84 -10.65 32.23
N GLU A 171 15.76 -9.89 32.84
CA GLU A 171 15.76 -9.61 34.27
C GLU A 171 14.38 -9.07 34.73
N GLY A 172 13.80 -9.71 35.75
CA GLY A 172 12.47 -9.34 36.28
C GLY A 172 11.25 -9.87 35.51
N LEU A 173 11.43 -10.49 34.33
CA LEU A 173 10.34 -11.08 33.54
C LEU A 173 10.35 -12.62 33.49
N ALA A 174 11.21 -13.29 34.26
CA ALA A 174 11.29 -14.75 34.26
C ALA A 174 9.96 -15.40 34.70
N LEU A 175 9.37 -16.22 33.84
CA LEU A 175 8.20 -17.04 34.15
C LEU A 175 8.60 -18.50 34.32
N LYS A 176 7.89 -19.21 35.21
CA LYS A 176 8.08 -20.65 35.37
C LYS A 176 7.66 -21.40 34.11
N ASP A 177 8.37 -22.48 33.80
CA ASP A 177 8.05 -23.36 32.67
C ASP A 177 6.63 -23.94 32.71
N THR A 178 6.05 -24.09 33.91
CA THR A 178 4.67 -24.51 34.10
C THR A 178 3.65 -23.55 33.48
N ILE A 179 4.04 -22.29 33.22
CA ILE A 179 3.20 -21.25 32.60
C ILE A 179 3.55 -21.12 31.11
N THR A 180 4.83 -21.07 30.76
CA THR A 180 5.26 -20.85 29.38
C THR A 180 4.93 -22.05 28.47
N MET A 181 5.05 -23.29 28.98
CA MET A 181 4.78 -24.51 28.21
C MET A 181 3.31 -24.67 27.79
N PRO A 182 2.30 -24.49 28.67
CA PRO A 182 0.91 -24.50 28.24
C PRO A 182 0.55 -23.39 27.25
N ILE A 183 1.13 -22.20 27.39
CA ILE A 183 0.91 -21.09 26.43
C ILE A 183 1.48 -21.46 25.05
N GLU A 184 2.68 -22.04 25.01
CA GLU A 184 3.28 -22.54 23.78
C GLU A 184 2.42 -23.64 23.14
N LEU A 185 1.95 -24.61 23.94
CA LEU A 185 1.07 -25.69 23.48
C LEU A 185 -0.25 -25.15 22.91
N LEU A 186 -0.84 -24.13 23.53
CA LEU A 186 -2.06 -23.48 23.05
C LEU A 186 -1.83 -22.79 21.70
N CYS A 187 -0.68 -22.14 21.52
CA CYS A 187 -0.31 -21.54 20.24
C CYS A 187 -0.14 -22.61 19.15
N ILE A 188 0.57 -23.70 19.46
CA ILE A 188 0.79 -24.82 18.52
C ILE A 188 -0.53 -25.50 18.16
N LEU A 189 -1.43 -25.70 19.14
CA LEU A 189 -2.77 -26.26 18.90
C LEU A 189 -3.56 -25.36 17.95
N TYR A 190 -3.52 -24.05 18.16
CA TYR A 190 -4.13 -23.10 17.23
C TYR A 190 -3.52 -23.18 15.82
N PHE A 191 -2.19 -23.31 15.71
CA PHE A 191 -1.52 -23.52 14.42
C PHE A 191 -1.94 -24.83 13.73
N CYS A 192 -2.16 -25.90 14.50
CA CYS A 192 -2.70 -27.16 13.99
C CYS A 192 -4.11 -26.98 13.43
N VAL A 193 -5.01 -26.35 14.20
CA VAL A 193 -6.40 -26.06 13.78
C VAL A 193 -6.41 -25.18 12.53
N ARG A 194 -5.58 -24.13 12.50
CA ARG A 194 -5.44 -23.23 11.35
C ARG A 194 -4.95 -23.97 10.11
N THR A 195 -3.96 -24.84 10.26
CA THR A 195 -3.41 -25.66 9.16
C THR A 195 -4.43 -26.68 8.65
N ALA A 196 -5.21 -27.29 9.55
CA ALA A 196 -6.31 -28.18 9.20
C ALA A 196 -7.45 -27.44 8.47
N HIS A 197 -7.80 -26.22 8.90
CA HIS A 197 -8.76 -25.37 8.20
C HIS A 197 -8.28 -25.00 6.80
N HIS A 198 -6.99 -24.70 6.63
CA HIS A 198 -6.35 -24.48 5.32
C HIS A 198 -6.39 -25.72 4.43
N TYR A 199 -6.18 -26.91 5.01
CA TYR A 199 -6.28 -28.18 4.29
C TYR A 199 -7.70 -28.45 3.77
N PHE A 200 -8.74 -28.13 4.56
CA PHE A 200 -10.14 -28.42 4.23
C PHE A 200 -10.60 -27.79 2.90
N TRP A 201 -10.39 -26.48 2.72
CA TRP A 201 -10.86 -25.76 1.52
C TRP A 201 -9.91 -25.90 0.32
N ARG A 202 -8.67 -26.31 0.54
CA ARG A 202 -7.66 -26.50 -0.51
C ARG A 202 -7.74 -27.89 -1.15
N ARG A 203 -7.27 -28.03 -2.38
CA ARG A 203 -7.15 -29.33 -3.07
C ARG A 203 -5.99 -30.15 -2.46
N THR A 204 -6.25 -31.40 -2.08
CA THR A 204 -5.33 -32.28 -1.32
C THR A 204 -3.96 -32.45 -1.97
N SER A 205 -3.90 -32.74 -3.27
CA SER A 205 -2.63 -32.92 -4.00
C SER A 205 -1.79 -31.64 -4.04
N LEU A 206 -2.44 -30.47 -4.14
CA LEU A 206 -1.77 -29.17 -4.12
C LEU A 206 -1.33 -28.77 -2.71
N PHE A 207 -1.96 -29.29 -1.66
CA PHE A 207 -1.63 -28.94 -0.29
C PHE A 207 -0.26 -29.51 0.13
N PHE A 208 -0.01 -30.80 -0.11
CA PHE A 208 1.26 -31.46 0.28
C PHE A 208 2.41 -31.19 -0.71
N ARG A 209 2.10 -30.85 -1.97
CA ARG A 209 3.11 -30.42 -2.94
C ARG A 209 3.68 -29.04 -2.63
N ASP A 210 2.92 -28.22 -1.90
CA ASP A 210 3.35 -26.89 -1.49
C ASP A 210 4.36 -26.96 -0.34
N VAL A 211 5.63 -26.69 -0.67
CA VAL A 211 6.77 -26.70 0.28
C VAL A 211 6.48 -25.93 1.57
N LYS A 212 5.77 -24.79 1.51
CA LYS A 212 5.43 -23.98 2.69
C LYS A 212 4.56 -24.72 3.72
N ASN A 213 3.61 -25.54 3.24
CA ASN A 213 2.70 -26.27 4.10
C ASN A 213 3.45 -27.44 4.74
N THR A 214 4.28 -28.13 3.95
CA THR A 214 5.13 -29.21 4.43
C THR A 214 6.12 -28.73 5.50
N ILE A 215 6.80 -27.59 5.27
CA ILE A 215 7.70 -26.99 6.27
C ILE A 215 6.92 -26.60 7.54
N LEU A 216 5.73 -26.01 7.42
CA LEU A 216 4.92 -25.64 8.60
C LEU A 216 4.55 -26.87 9.45
N ILE A 217 4.14 -27.97 8.82
CA ILE A 217 3.83 -29.22 9.51
C ILE A 217 5.10 -29.79 10.17
N MET A 218 6.24 -29.77 9.48
CA MET A 218 7.51 -30.22 10.05
C MET A 218 7.91 -29.38 11.28
N ILE A 219 7.75 -28.05 11.22
CA ILE A 219 8.04 -27.17 12.37
C ILE A 219 7.14 -27.54 13.55
N ILE A 220 5.83 -27.68 13.33
CA ILE A 220 4.88 -28.07 14.38
C ILE A 220 5.30 -29.40 15.03
N VAL A 221 5.60 -30.42 14.22
CA VAL A 221 6.00 -31.74 14.73
C VAL A 221 7.31 -31.67 15.51
N VAL A 222 8.34 -31.00 14.97
CA VAL A 222 9.64 -30.84 15.64
C VAL A 222 9.50 -30.06 16.94
N THR A 223 8.68 -29.00 16.97
CA THR A 223 8.43 -28.22 18.20
C THR A 223 7.74 -29.06 19.28
N LEU A 224 6.78 -29.91 18.91
CA LEU A 224 6.11 -30.81 19.86
C LEU A 224 7.07 -31.87 20.42
N ILE A 225 7.91 -32.45 19.57
CA ILE A 225 8.92 -33.42 19.99
C ILE A 225 9.91 -32.76 20.96
N ASP A 226 10.44 -31.58 20.62
CA ASP A 226 11.38 -30.83 21.47
C ASP A 226 10.75 -30.45 22.82
N MET A 227 9.47 -30.05 22.84
CA MET A 227 8.74 -29.78 24.09
C MET A 227 8.68 -31.01 25.00
N VAL A 228 8.32 -32.18 24.44
CA VAL A 228 8.23 -33.43 25.21
C VAL A 228 9.61 -33.84 25.72
N VAL A 229 10.63 -33.79 24.86
CA VAL A 229 12.02 -34.14 25.22
C VAL A 229 12.55 -33.22 26.32
N TYR A 230 12.30 -31.91 26.21
CA TYR A 230 12.71 -30.93 27.23
C TYR A 230 12.02 -31.20 28.58
N LEU A 231 10.72 -31.48 28.59
CA LEU A 231 9.99 -31.81 29.82
C LEU A 231 10.53 -33.07 30.50
N ILE A 232 10.85 -34.10 29.70
CA ILE A 232 11.45 -35.34 30.22
C ILE A 232 12.83 -35.04 30.82
N TRP A 233 13.71 -34.34 30.10
CA TRP A 233 15.05 -34.05 30.60
C TRP A 233 15.05 -33.17 31.84
N LYS A 234 14.20 -32.14 31.89
CA LYS A 234 14.09 -31.27 33.07
C LYS A 234 13.56 -32.00 34.31
N HIS A 235 12.77 -33.06 34.11
CA HIS A 235 12.33 -33.91 35.22
C HIS A 235 13.41 -34.88 35.70
N VAL A 236 14.26 -35.37 34.79
CA VAL A 236 15.34 -36.32 35.11
C VAL A 236 16.52 -35.64 35.81
N ASP A 237 16.94 -34.46 35.33
CA ASP A 237 18.07 -33.72 35.90
C ASP A 237 17.79 -32.21 35.92
N PRO A 238 17.20 -31.66 36.99
CA PRO A 238 16.85 -30.25 37.06
C PRO A 238 18.03 -29.28 37.05
N GLU A 239 19.25 -29.75 37.34
CA GLU A 239 20.46 -28.92 37.45
C GLU A 239 21.24 -28.82 36.13
N ALA A 240 20.91 -29.65 35.14
CA ALA A 240 21.56 -29.62 33.84
C ALA A 240 21.16 -28.42 32.97
N ASN A 241 22.10 -27.96 32.13
CA ASN A 241 21.81 -26.95 31.11
C ASN A 241 21.00 -27.57 29.96
N HIS A 242 19.68 -27.52 30.06
CA HIS A 242 18.80 -27.94 28.98
C HIS A 242 18.81 -26.90 27.84
N VAL A 243 18.82 -27.38 26.60
CA VAL A 243 18.78 -26.55 25.39
C VAL A 243 17.48 -26.81 24.66
N ARG A 244 16.78 -25.74 24.24
CA ARG A 244 15.53 -25.83 23.47
C ARG A 244 15.77 -25.40 22.03
N PHE A 245 16.00 -26.36 21.15
CA PHE A 245 16.31 -26.08 19.74
C PHE A 245 15.10 -25.54 18.96
N SER A 246 13.88 -25.86 19.40
CA SER A 246 12.65 -25.46 18.72
C SER A 246 12.38 -23.96 18.71
N ARG A 247 12.98 -23.19 19.65
CA ARG A 247 12.80 -21.73 19.77
C ARG A 247 13.14 -21.00 18.47
N VAL A 248 14.21 -21.41 17.80
CA VAL A 248 14.67 -20.81 16.53
C VAL A 248 13.61 -20.94 15.43
N LEU A 249 12.83 -22.03 15.44
CA LEU A 249 11.83 -22.32 14.41
C LEU A 249 10.59 -21.41 14.52
N ARG A 250 10.36 -20.78 15.68
CA ARG A 250 9.20 -19.90 15.92
C ARG A 250 9.15 -18.72 14.95
N ALA A 251 10.28 -18.07 14.65
CA ALA A 251 10.34 -16.98 13.69
C ALA A 251 10.04 -17.40 12.25
N ILE A 252 10.33 -18.66 11.90
CA ILE A 252 10.08 -19.21 10.56
C ILE A 252 8.56 -19.38 10.32
N VAL A 253 7.77 -19.56 11.38
CA VAL A 253 6.31 -19.68 11.31
C VAL A 253 5.66 -18.46 10.65
N ILE A 254 6.16 -17.24 10.90
CA ILE A 254 5.69 -15.99 10.27
C ILE A 254 5.70 -16.10 8.74
N VAL A 255 6.74 -16.71 8.17
CA VAL A 255 6.95 -16.78 6.72
C VAL A 255 6.08 -17.85 6.07
N ASN A 256 5.74 -18.92 6.79
CA ASN A 256 5.08 -20.10 6.21
C ASN A 256 3.55 -20.01 6.19
N PHE A 257 2.93 -19.23 7.08
CA PHE A 257 1.48 -19.03 7.04
C PHE A 257 1.01 -18.30 5.79
N SER A 258 -0.16 -18.67 5.25
CA SER A 258 -0.72 -18.10 4.02
C SER A 258 -0.83 -16.57 4.03
N ASP A 259 -0.93 -15.99 5.22
CA ASP A 259 -1.22 -14.57 5.46
C ASP A 259 0.07 -13.73 5.44
N GLY A 260 1.23 -14.31 5.79
CA GLY A 260 2.57 -13.71 5.67
C GLY A 260 3.12 -13.63 4.24
N ARG A 261 2.25 -13.40 3.25
CA ARG A 261 2.59 -13.43 1.82
C ARG A 261 3.68 -12.42 1.46
N GLN A 262 3.57 -11.19 1.95
CA GLN A 262 4.49 -10.10 1.61
C GLN A 262 5.91 -10.42 2.08
N ILE A 263 6.06 -10.83 3.33
CA ILE A 263 7.35 -11.28 3.89
C ILE A 263 7.92 -12.45 3.05
N ARG A 264 7.09 -13.41 2.63
CA ARG A 264 7.55 -14.53 1.80
C ARG A 264 7.99 -14.12 0.40
N ARG A 265 7.29 -13.17 -0.23
CA ARG A 265 7.70 -12.60 -1.52
C ARG A 265 9.08 -11.99 -1.40
N SER A 266 9.25 -11.07 -0.46
CA SER A 266 10.54 -10.43 -0.17
C SER A 266 11.64 -11.43 0.21
N TRP A 267 11.34 -12.48 0.98
CA TRP A 267 12.30 -13.56 1.27
C TRP A 267 12.69 -14.36 0.03
N ARG A 268 11.71 -14.69 -0.83
CA ARG A 268 11.98 -15.40 -2.09
C ARG A 268 12.85 -14.54 -3.01
N ASN A 269 12.55 -13.25 -3.11
CA ASN A 269 13.32 -12.28 -3.87
C ASN A 269 14.77 -12.23 -3.37
N MET A 270 14.96 -11.97 -2.06
CA MET A 270 16.28 -11.95 -1.42
C MET A 270 17.07 -13.25 -1.66
N ARG A 271 16.44 -14.43 -1.53
CA ARG A 271 17.10 -15.71 -1.78
C ARG A 271 17.50 -15.88 -3.26
N ARG A 272 16.74 -15.35 -4.21
CA ARG A 272 17.12 -15.35 -5.64
C ARG A 272 18.33 -14.45 -5.86
N THR A 273 18.30 -13.23 -5.34
CA THR A 273 19.44 -12.29 -5.38
C THR A 273 20.70 -12.90 -4.77
N ILE A 274 20.60 -13.56 -3.61
CA ILE A 274 21.74 -14.22 -2.94
C ILE A 274 22.39 -15.28 -3.85
N LYS A 275 21.59 -16.03 -4.63
CA LYS A 275 22.14 -17.03 -5.55
C LYS A 275 22.90 -16.41 -6.72
N GLU A 276 22.48 -15.24 -7.19
CA GLU A 276 23.15 -14.53 -8.28
C GLU A 276 24.47 -13.89 -7.81
N ILE A 277 24.49 -13.32 -6.60
CA ILE A 277 25.69 -12.66 -6.06
C ILE A 277 26.72 -13.61 -5.45
N ILE A 278 26.41 -14.92 -5.33
CA ILE A 278 27.30 -15.88 -4.66
C ILE A 278 28.68 -15.95 -5.32
N HIS A 279 28.75 -15.79 -6.65
CA HIS A 279 30.01 -15.76 -7.39
C HIS A 279 30.87 -14.55 -7.03
N VAL A 280 30.26 -13.39 -6.79
CA VAL A 280 30.97 -12.19 -6.37
C VAL A 280 31.47 -12.33 -4.93
N VAL A 281 30.68 -12.99 -4.06
CA VAL A 281 31.14 -13.34 -2.70
C VAL A 281 32.37 -14.25 -2.75
N PHE A 282 32.39 -15.26 -3.62
CA PHE A 282 33.57 -16.11 -3.79
C PHE A 282 34.79 -15.34 -4.29
N LEU A 283 34.61 -14.44 -5.27
CA LEU A 283 35.68 -13.56 -5.75
C LEU A 283 36.24 -12.69 -4.61
N PHE A 284 35.35 -12.08 -3.83
CA PHE A 284 35.70 -11.26 -2.69
C PHE A 284 36.48 -12.04 -1.62
N SER A 285 35.99 -13.23 -1.22
CA SER A 285 36.70 -14.11 -0.29
C SER A 285 38.05 -14.56 -0.83
N PHE A 286 38.17 -14.83 -2.13
CA PHE A 286 39.43 -15.20 -2.77
C PHE A 286 40.49 -14.10 -2.62
N PHE A 287 40.14 -12.83 -2.89
CA PHE A 287 41.08 -11.73 -2.73
C PHE A 287 41.54 -11.55 -1.28
N ILE A 288 40.63 -11.68 -0.30
CA ILE A 288 41.00 -11.63 1.12
C ILE A 288 42.00 -12.73 1.45
N LEU A 289 41.76 -13.97 0.99
CA LEU A 289 42.67 -15.10 1.24
C LEU A 289 44.05 -14.88 0.60
N VAL A 290 44.11 -14.36 -0.63
CA VAL A 290 45.38 -14.06 -1.33
C VAL A 290 46.16 -12.95 -0.64
N PHE A 291 45.52 -11.82 -0.33
CA PHE A 291 46.19 -10.73 0.39
C PHE A 291 46.62 -11.15 1.81
N SER A 292 45.86 -12.02 2.46
CA SER A 292 46.26 -12.61 3.75
C SER A 292 47.49 -13.51 3.62
N LEU A 293 47.60 -14.27 2.53
CA LEU A 293 48.80 -15.06 2.25
C LEU A 293 50.01 -14.16 2.00
N ILE A 294 49.84 -13.10 1.21
CA ILE A 294 50.90 -12.11 0.96
C ILE A 294 51.35 -11.46 2.27
N ALA A 295 50.41 -10.99 3.10
CA ALA A 295 50.71 -10.42 4.41
C ALA A 295 51.47 -11.39 5.31
N ASN A 296 51.00 -12.64 5.40
CA ASN A 296 51.67 -13.68 6.17
C ASN A 296 53.10 -13.92 5.68
N GLN A 297 53.33 -14.07 4.37
CA GLN A 297 54.68 -14.28 3.83
C GLN A 297 55.59 -13.06 4.01
N MET A 298 55.04 -11.84 3.91
CA MET A 298 55.81 -10.60 4.03
C MET A 298 56.27 -10.33 5.48
N PHE A 299 55.46 -10.72 6.47
CA PHE A 299 55.69 -10.37 7.88
C PHE A 299 56.05 -11.57 8.79
N SER A 300 55.70 -12.81 8.45
CA SER A 300 55.92 -13.98 9.33
C SER A 300 57.39 -14.25 9.67
N ALA A 301 58.31 -13.94 8.75
CA ALA A 301 59.75 -14.10 8.96
C ALA A 301 60.35 -13.05 9.91
N ARG A 302 59.61 -11.97 10.22
CA ARG A 302 60.08 -10.81 10.98
C ARG A 302 59.58 -10.87 12.43
N SER A 303 60.36 -11.48 13.31
CA SER A 303 60.02 -11.62 14.75
C SER A 303 60.14 -10.33 15.56
N ASP A 304 60.72 -9.28 14.98
CA ASP A 304 60.88 -7.93 15.56
C ASP A 304 59.56 -7.15 15.62
N ILE A 305 58.61 -7.46 14.72
CA ILE A 305 57.34 -6.75 14.63
C ILE A 305 56.30 -7.44 15.52
N LYS A 306 55.75 -6.69 16.49
CA LYS A 306 54.75 -7.17 17.44
C LYS A 306 53.60 -6.17 17.57
N TYR A 307 52.40 -6.69 17.84
CA TYR A 307 51.27 -5.87 18.26
C TYR A 307 51.53 -5.24 19.63
N LEU A 308 50.75 -4.21 20.00
CA LEU A 308 50.83 -3.54 21.31
C LEU A 308 50.72 -4.54 22.47
N ASN A 309 49.96 -5.61 22.25
CA ASN A 309 49.68 -6.67 23.23
C ASN A 309 50.82 -7.73 23.29
N GLY A 310 51.96 -7.48 22.64
CA GLY A 310 53.14 -8.36 22.64
C GLY A 310 53.05 -9.59 21.71
N LYS A 311 51.90 -9.81 21.06
CA LYS A 311 51.69 -10.91 20.11
C LYS A 311 52.49 -10.71 18.82
N ALA A 312 52.99 -11.80 18.24
CA ALA A 312 53.69 -11.78 16.97
C ALA A 312 52.79 -11.24 15.84
N TYR A 313 53.33 -10.36 15.02
CA TYR A 313 52.60 -9.72 13.92
C TYR A 313 52.47 -10.67 12.72
N PHE A 314 51.25 -10.91 12.22
CA PHE A 314 50.97 -11.71 11.01
C PHE A 314 51.78 -13.03 10.90
N LYS A 315 51.84 -13.83 11.97
CA LYS A 315 52.57 -15.11 11.99
C LYS A 315 51.71 -16.32 11.60
N ASP A 316 50.48 -16.37 12.12
CA ASP A 316 49.55 -17.48 11.89
C ASP A 316 48.60 -17.11 10.74
N TYR A 317 48.56 -17.92 9.68
CA TYR A 317 47.74 -17.61 8.50
C TYR A 317 46.26 -17.34 8.82
N LEU A 318 45.65 -18.12 9.71
CA LEU A 318 44.24 -17.93 10.10
C LEU A 318 44.00 -16.64 10.89
N GLU A 319 44.98 -16.18 11.67
CA GLU A 319 44.92 -14.87 12.32
C GLU A 319 45.10 -13.75 11.29
N CYS A 320 45.99 -13.93 10.30
CA CYS A 320 46.15 -13.00 9.17
C CYS A 320 44.84 -12.83 8.39
N VAL A 321 44.15 -13.94 8.09
CA VAL A 321 42.84 -13.92 7.42
C VAL A 321 41.81 -13.16 8.25
N TRP A 322 41.78 -13.37 9.57
CA TRP A 322 40.89 -12.63 10.46
C TRP A 322 41.17 -11.12 10.46
N GLU A 323 42.43 -10.72 10.62
CA GLU A 323 42.81 -9.29 10.65
C GLU A 323 42.57 -8.60 9.30
N MET A 324 42.82 -9.28 8.18
CA MET A 324 42.50 -8.77 6.85
C MET A 324 40.99 -8.69 6.63
N TYR A 325 40.22 -9.68 7.08
CA TYR A 325 38.76 -9.64 7.01
C TYR A 325 38.18 -8.45 7.78
N VAL A 326 38.67 -8.18 9.00
CA VAL A 326 38.29 -6.98 9.78
C VAL A 326 38.74 -5.70 9.07
N LEU A 327 39.89 -5.70 8.40
CA LEU A 327 40.37 -4.55 7.64
C LEU A 327 39.51 -4.23 6.42
N VAL A 328 38.81 -5.21 5.84
CA VAL A 328 37.86 -4.91 4.75
C VAL A 328 36.78 -3.94 5.19
N THR A 329 36.36 -4.01 6.45
CA THR A 329 35.34 -3.11 7.00
C THR A 329 35.95 -1.82 7.55
N THR A 330 37.28 -1.67 7.43
CA THR A 330 38.07 -0.56 7.97
C THR A 330 37.97 -0.36 9.49
N SER A 331 37.45 -1.35 10.22
CA SER A 331 37.17 -1.22 11.66
C SER A 331 38.42 -1.29 12.54
N ASN A 332 39.51 -1.89 12.05
CA ASN A 332 40.81 -1.97 12.74
C ASN A 332 41.88 -1.09 12.07
N ASN A 333 41.47 -0.14 11.21
CA ASN A 333 42.36 0.87 10.63
C ASN A 333 42.35 2.12 11.53
N PRO A 334 43.52 2.67 11.93
CA PRO A 334 44.88 2.37 11.49
C PRO A 334 45.62 1.26 12.27
N ASP A 335 45.04 0.73 13.34
CA ASP A 335 45.73 -0.11 14.34
C ASP A 335 46.45 -1.33 13.77
N VAL A 336 45.87 -2.00 12.77
CA VAL A 336 46.47 -3.17 12.12
C VAL A 336 47.75 -2.83 11.35
N MET A 337 47.90 -1.59 10.87
CA MET A 337 49.02 -1.14 10.05
C MET A 337 50.16 -0.53 10.90
N ILE A 338 49.87 -0.02 12.10
CA ILE A 338 50.86 0.68 12.94
C ILE A 338 52.14 -0.13 13.21
N PRO A 339 52.09 -1.44 13.57
CA PRO A 339 53.30 -2.22 13.81
C PRO A 339 54.22 -2.29 12.59
N ALA A 340 53.65 -2.48 11.39
CA ALA A 340 54.42 -2.50 10.15
C ALA A 340 55.02 -1.11 9.85
N LEU A 341 54.25 -0.04 10.05
CA LEU A 341 54.73 1.33 9.85
C LEU A 341 55.91 1.71 10.75
N LYS A 342 55.92 1.22 11.99
CA LYS A 342 57.04 1.40 12.93
C LYS A 342 58.32 0.73 12.43
N ALA A 343 58.21 -0.40 11.74
CA ALA A 343 59.35 -1.10 11.15
C ALA A 343 59.84 -0.42 9.86
N SER A 344 58.92 -0.04 8.96
CA SER A 344 59.23 0.74 7.76
C SER A 344 58.00 1.44 7.22
N ARG A 345 58.17 2.71 6.83
CA ARG A 345 57.09 3.51 6.23
C ARG A 345 56.57 2.90 4.92
N TYR A 346 57.40 2.17 4.18
CA TYR A 346 57.03 1.58 2.89
C TYR A 346 55.94 0.51 2.98
N TYR A 347 55.75 -0.12 4.15
CA TYR A 347 54.68 -1.12 4.32
C TYR A 347 53.28 -0.52 4.24
N CYS A 348 53.13 0.81 4.33
CA CYS A 348 51.85 1.47 4.10
C CYS A 348 51.28 1.19 2.70
N ILE A 349 52.16 0.98 1.72
CA ILE A 349 51.77 0.71 0.32
C ILE A 349 50.95 -0.56 0.23
N PHE A 350 51.32 -1.60 0.97
CA PHE A 350 50.56 -2.86 1.01
C PHE A 350 49.12 -2.65 1.51
N PHE A 351 48.96 -1.98 2.66
CA PHE A 351 47.63 -1.72 3.24
C PHE A 351 46.81 -0.76 2.36
N PHE A 352 47.44 0.23 1.74
CA PHE A 352 46.76 1.13 0.82
C PHE A 352 46.26 0.40 -0.43
N VAL A 353 47.09 -0.45 -1.05
CA VAL A 353 46.69 -1.29 -2.19
C VAL A 353 45.55 -2.22 -1.78
N TYR A 354 45.62 -2.83 -0.60
CA TYR A 354 44.54 -3.68 -0.07
C TYR A 354 43.23 -2.90 0.07
N ILE A 355 43.24 -1.73 0.69
CA ILE A 355 42.04 -0.91 0.89
C ILE A 355 41.47 -0.44 -0.46
N VAL A 356 42.31 -0.02 -1.41
CA VAL A 356 41.85 0.38 -2.75
C VAL A 356 41.20 -0.79 -3.50
N VAL A 357 41.86 -1.94 -3.54
CA VAL A 357 41.37 -3.10 -4.30
C VAL A 357 40.17 -3.75 -3.62
N VAL A 358 40.27 -4.06 -2.33
CA VAL A 358 39.25 -4.87 -1.65
C VAL A 358 38.09 -4.04 -1.12
N PHE A 359 38.37 -2.90 -0.48
CA PHE A 359 37.33 -2.04 0.07
C PHE A 359 36.72 -1.11 -0.98
N TYR A 360 37.51 -0.34 -1.73
CA TYR A 360 36.91 0.62 -2.68
C TYR A 360 36.45 -0.01 -4.00
N MET A 361 37.17 -0.99 -4.56
CA MET A 361 36.75 -1.63 -5.81
C MET A 361 35.79 -2.81 -5.54
N LEU A 362 36.26 -3.88 -4.88
CA LEU A 362 35.47 -5.12 -4.80
C LEU A 362 34.17 -4.98 -3.98
N LEU A 363 34.19 -4.30 -2.83
CA LEU A 363 32.98 -4.12 -2.01
C LEU A 363 31.90 -3.28 -2.75
N ASN A 364 32.32 -2.24 -3.48
CA ASN A 364 31.39 -1.42 -4.26
C ASN A 364 30.87 -2.12 -5.52
N VAL A 365 31.71 -2.92 -6.20
CA VAL A 365 31.25 -3.80 -7.29
C VAL A 365 30.24 -4.82 -6.77
N PHE A 366 30.51 -5.42 -5.60
CA PHE A 366 29.57 -6.32 -4.95
C PHE A 366 28.23 -5.63 -4.67
N LEU A 367 28.25 -4.41 -4.12
CA LEU A 367 27.04 -3.62 -3.89
C LEU A 367 26.27 -3.36 -5.18
N ALA A 368 26.95 -2.99 -6.27
CA ALA A 368 26.33 -2.72 -7.57
C ALA A 368 25.69 -3.97 -8.19
N VAL A 369 26.38 -5.12 -8.15
CA VAL A 369 25.82 -6.39 -8.67
C VAL A 369 24.63 -6.83 -7.82
N ALA A 370 24.70 -6.69 -6.50
CA ALA A 370 23.58 -7.00 -5.61
C ALA A 370 22.36 -6.12 -5.89
N TYR A 371 22.56 -4.82 -6.09
CA TYR A 371 21.53 -3.87 -6.46
C TYR A 371 20.86 -4.25 -7.79
N HIS A 372 21.64 -4.48 -8.85
CA HIS A 372 21.10 -4.83 -10.17
C HIS A 372 20.30 -6.14 -10.12
N SER A 373 20.90 -7.19 -9.52
CA SER A 373 20.28 -8.50 -9.34
C SER A 373 18.96 -8.42 -8.55
N TYR A 374 18.93 -7.55 -7.53
CA TYR A 374 17.75 -7.31 -6.72
C TYR A 374 16.64 -6.61 -7.51
N SER A 375 16.98 -5.51 -8.20
CA SER A 375 16.02 -4.69 -8.94
C SER A 375 15.36 -5.51 -10.05
N GLU A 376 16.13 -6.30 -10.80
CA GLU A 376 15.62 -7.21 -11.83
C GLU A 376 14.68 -8.29 -11.27
N ASN A 377 15.06 -8.94 -10.16
CA ASN A 377 14.19 -9.94 -9.55
C ASN A 377 12.88 -9.33 -8.99
N MET A 378 12.93 -8.09 -8.50
CA MET A 378 11.75 -7.34 -8.07
C MET A 378 10.81 -7.05 -9.25
N LYS A 379 11.34 -6.63 -10.41
CA LYS A 379 10.55 -6.44 -11.65
C LYS A 379 9.79 -7.70 -12.04
N LEU A 380 10.49 -8.84 -12.09
CA LEU A 380 9.89 -10.13 -12.42
C LEU A 380 8.77 -10.52 -11.44
N GLU A 381 8.94 -10.23 -10.16
CA GLU A 381 7.91 -10.53 -9.15
C GLU A 381 6.65 -9.67 -9.32
N ILE A 382 6.81 -8.40 -9.72
CA ILE A 382 5.69 -7.48 -9.97
C ILE A 382 4.94 -7.90 -11.25
N GLN A 383 5.66 -8.22 -12.32
CA GLN A 383 5.05 -8.73 -13.57
C GLN A 383 4.28 -10.03 -13.32
N GLN A 384 4.85 -10.96 -12.54
CA GLN A 384 4.16 -12.19 -12.15
C GLN A 384 2.90 -11.89 -11.33
N GLY A 385 2.95 -10.91 -10.43
CA GLY A 385 1.79 -10.40 -9.70
C GLY A 385 0.67 -9.91 -10.63
N SER A 386 1.02 -9.20 -11.71
CA SER A 386 0.06 -8.75 -12.72
C SER A 386 -0.60 -9.88 -13.48
N ARG A 387 0.20 -10.83 -13.95
CA ARG A 387 -0.31 -12.01 -14.66
C ARG A 387 -1.25 -12.84 -13.78
N ASP A 388 -0.89 -13.06 -12.51
CA ASP A 388 -1.72 -13.79 -11.55
C ASP A 388 -3.06 -13.08 -11.29
N LYS A 389 -3.04 -11.75 -11.16
CA LYS A 389 -4.24 -10.92 -11.01
C LYS A 389 -5.15 -11.01 -12.24
N LYS A 390 -4.60 -10.77 -13.44
CA LYS A 390 -5.33 -10.85 -14.72
C LYS A 390 -5.91 -12.25 -14.93
N LYS A 391 -5.18 -13.31 -14.57
CA LYS A 391 -5.66 -14.70 -14.62
C LYS A 391 -6.89 -14.92 -13.72
N LYS A 392 -6.91 -14.38 -12.50
CA LYS A 392 -8.05 -14.48 -11.59
C LYS A 392 -9.28 -13.71 -12.06
N LEU A 393 -9.07 -12.51 -12.61
CA LEU A 393 -10.15 -11.74 -13.22
C LEU A 393 -10.72 -12.46 -14.44
N GLY A 394 -9.87 -13.10 -15.25
CA GLY A 394 -10.31 -13.99 -16.32
C GLY A 394 -11.17 -15.15 -15.82
N GLN A 395 -10.75 -15.83 -14.75
CA GLN A 395 -11.54 -16.90 -14.13
C GLN A 395 -12.88 -16.39 -13.57
N ALA A 396 -12.89 -15.21 -12.94
CA ALA A 396 -14.11 -14.60 -12.44
C ALA A 396 -15.08 -14.26 -13.60
N PHE A 397 -14.56 -13.70 -14.69
CA PHE A 397 -15.32 -13.41 -15.90
C PHE A 397 -15.91 -14.68 -16.52
N ASP A 398 -15.10 -15.74 -16.64
CA ASP A 398 -15.53 -17.01 -17.22
C ASP A 398 -16.66 -17.69 -16.41
N VAL A 399 -16.80 -17.36 -15.12
CA VAL A 399 -17.89 -17.86 -14.24
C VAL A 399 -19.18 -17.05 -14.38
N ILE A 400 -19.11 -15.75 -14.66
CA ILE A 400 -20.28 -14.84 -14.68
C ILE A 400 -20.72 -14.43 -16.08
N LYS A 401 -19.97 -14.79 -17.11
CA LYS A 401 -20.26 -14.39 -18.49
C LYS A 401 -21.60 -14.96 -18.95
N VAL A 402 -22.34 -14.12 -19.67
CA VAL A 402 -23.52 -14.52 -20.43
C VAL A 402 -23.18 -14.32 -21.90
N ASN A 403 -23.45 -15.32 -22.73
CA ASN A 403 -23.29 -15.17 -24.17
C ASN A 403 -24.52 -14.44 -24.71
N HIS A 404 -24.32 -13.22 -25.20
CA HIS A 404 -25.36 -12.44 -25.85
C HIS A 404 -24.85 -12.07 -27.23
N GLU A 405 -25.59 -12.45 -28.27
CA GLU A 405 -25.25 -12.16 -29.68
C GLU A 405 -23.86 -12.67 -30.12
N GLY A 406 -23.36 -13.76 -29.54
CA GLY A 406 -22.07 -14.35 -29.89
C GLY A 406 -20.85 -13.72 -29.20
N GLU A 407 -21.03 -12.63 -28.45
CA GLU A 407 -20.00 -12.06 -27.59
C GLU A 407 -20.23 -12.44 -26.11
N ASP A 408 -19.15 -12.80 -25.42
CA ASP A 408 -19.18 -13.04 -23.98
C ASP A 408 -19.21 -11.68 -23.25
N MET A 409 -20.28 -11.41 -22.49
CA MET A 409 -20.49 -10.13 -21.81
C MET A 409 -21.02 -10.29 -20.38
N VAL A 410 -20.87 -9.24 -19.57
CA VAL A 410 -21.50 -9.12 -18.24
C VAL A 410 -22.61 -8.08 -18.28
N THR A 411 -23.84 -8.50 -17.97
CA THR A 411 -25.02 -7.62 -17.94
C THR A 411 -25.05 -6.75 -16.69
N TYR A 412 -25.72 -5.60 -16.77
CA TYR A 412 -25.81 -4.63 -15.66
C TYR A 412 -26.38 -5.25 -14.36
N ARG A 413 -27.37 -6.15 -14.48
CA ARG A 413 -27.93 -6.86 -13.31
C ARG A 413 -26.88 -7.73 -12.61
N THR A 414 -26.12 -8.48 -13.39
CA THR A 414 -25.04 -9.34 -12.88
C THR A 414 -23.94 -8.51 -12.24
N TRP A 415 -23.55 -7.40 -12.89
CA TRP A 415 -22.59 -6.43 -12.37
C TRP A 415 -23.01 -5.87 -11.01
N LYS A 416 -24.25 -5.38 -10.88
CA LYS A 416 -24.77 -4.81 -9.63
C LYS A 416 -24.76 -5.84 -8.50
N ARG A 417 -25.19 -7.09 -8.78
CA ARG A 417 -25.15 -8.19 -7.80
C ARG A 417 -23.72 -8.56 -7.39
N LEU A 418 -22.78 -8.57 -8.34
CA LEU A 418 -21.36 -8.83 -8.08
C LEU A 418 -20.76 -7.73 -7.19
N MET A 419 -20.98 -6.46 -7.53
CA MET A 419 -20.41 -5.32 -6.78
C MET A 419 -20.92 -5.25 -5.35
N ASN A 420 -22.21 -5.52 -5.12
CA ASN A 420 -22.78 -5.60 -3.77
C ASN A 420 -22.13 -6.70 -2.90
N LEU A 421 -21.62 -7.77 -3.52
CA LEU A 421 -20.89 -8.83 -2.80
C LEU A 421 -19.40 -8.52 -2.61
N VAL A 422 -18.77 -7.82 -3.56
CA VAL A 422 -17.34 -7.48 -3.51
C VAL A 422 -17.08 -6.33 -2.54
N GLN A 423 -17.88 -5.26 -2.61
CA GLN A 423 -17.79 -4.10 -1.73
C GLN A 423 -19.20 -3.63 -1.31
N PRO A 424 -19.71 -4.08 -0.14
CA PRO A 424 -21.07 -3.73 0.30
C PRO A 424 -21.23 -2.25 0.70
N ASN A 425 -20.13 -1.52 0.89
CA ASN A 425 -20.14 -0.12 1.32
C ASN A 425 -20.32 0.86 0.15
N LEU A 426 -20.33 0.40 -1.11
CA LEU A 426 -20.50 1.26 -2.27
C LEU A 426 -21.97 1.68 -2.43
N SER A 427 -22.22 2.96 -2.69
CA SER A 427 -23.55 3.43 -3.06
C SER A 427 -23.93 2.96 -4.48
N ASN A 428 -25.22 2.83 -4.76
CA ASN A 428 -25.68 2.44 -6.11
C ASN A 428 -25.11 3.37 -7.20
N ASN A 429 -25.00 4.67 -6.89
CA ASN A 429 -24.47 5.67 -7.82
C ASN A 429 -22.97 5.48 -8.08
N GLN A 430 -22.21 5.03 -7.08
CA GLN A 430 -20.80 4.68 -7.26
C GLN A 430 -20.64 3.41 -8.11
N ILE A 431 -21.53 2.43 -7.96
CA ILE A 431 -21.54 1.20 -8.77
C ILE A 431 -21.85 1.53 -10.24
N ASP A 432 -22.78 2.46 -10.47
CA ASP A 432 -23.16 2.92 -11.81
C ASP A 432 -22.02 3.72 -12.46
N LEU A 433 -21.35 4.59 -11.69
CA LEU A 433 -20.15 5.29 -12.14
C LEU A 433 -19.01 4.32 -12.50
N LEU A 434 -18.82 3.28 -11.69
CA LEU A 434 -17.79 2.26 -11.92
C LEU A 434 -18.00 1.55 -13.27
N MET A 435 -19.26 1.21 -13.58
CA MET A 435 -19.65 0.64 -14.86
C MET A 435 -19.36 1.61 -16.02
N LEU A 436 -19.70 2.89 -15.86
CA LEU A 436 -19.49 3.92 -16.87
C LEU A 436 -18.00 4.11 -17.20
N ILE A 437 -17.14 4.07 -16.19
CA ILE A 437 -15.69 4.22 -16.37
C ILE A 437 -15.09 3.00 -17.10
N LEU A 438 -15.60 1.78 -16.82
CA LEU A 438 -15.10 0.56 -17.46
C LEU A 438 -15.59 0.38 -18.89
N ASN A 439 -16.83 0.81 -19.17
CA ASN A 439 -17.47 0.62 -20.47
C ASN A 439 -16.96 1.64 -21.50
N THR A 440 -15.78 1.36 -22.05
CA THR A 440 -15.12 2.25 -23.00
C THR A 440 -15.86 2.26 -24.33
N LYS A 441 -16.51 1.15 -24.70
CA LYS A 441 -17.27 1.00 -25.94
C LYS A 441 -18.67 1.61 -25.93
N ARG A 442 -19.15 2.12 -24.78
CA ARG A 442 -20.54 2.61 -24.57
C ARG A 442 -21.62 1.59 -24.94
N SER A 443 -21.33 0.29 -24.86
CA SER A 443 -22.22 -0.81 -25.28
C SER A 443 -23.31 -1.17 -24.25
N GLY A 444 -23.32 -0.51 -23.08
CA GLY A 444 -24.15 -0.88 -21.93
C GLY A 444 -23.70 -2.14 -21.16
N HIS A 445 -22.69 -2.87 -21.66
CA HIS A 445 -22.21 -4.15 -21.10
C HIS A 445 -20.69 -4.12 -20.88
N ILE A 446 -20.17 -5.00 -20.00
CA ILE A 446 -18.72 -5.14 -19.79
C ILE A 446 -18.19 -6.35 -20.55
N GLY A 447 -17.24 -6.11 -21.46
CA GLY A 447 -16.50 -7.16 -22.16
C GLY A 447 -15.30 -7.70 -21.37
N ARG A 448 -14.70 -8.81 -21.83
CA ARG A 448 -13.57 -9.47 -21.14
C ARG A 448 -12.39 -8.53 -20.88
N ARG A 449 -12.00 -7.70 -21.85
CA ARG A 449 -10.84 -6.78 -21.73
C ARG A 449 -11.11 -5.68 -20.70
N GLU A 450 -12.32 -5.12 -20.72
CA GLU A 450 -12.76 -4.10 -19.76
C GLU A 450 -12.83 -4.68 -18.34
N PHE A 451 -13.30 -5.94 -18.20
CA PHE A 451 -13.37 -6.62 -16.91
C PHE A 451 -11.99 -6.83 -16.25
N MET A 452 -10.90 -6.91 -17.03
CA MET A 452 -9.54 -7.06 -16.47
C MET A 452 -9.09 -5.85 -15.66
N ASN A 453 -9.70 -4.67 -15.87
CA ASN A 453 -9.32 -3.43 -15.17
C ASN A 453 -10.20 -3.17 -13.92
N VAL A 454 -11.18 -4.03 -13.65
CA VAL A 454 -12.13 -3.88 -12.52
C VAL A 454 -11.42 -3.79 -11.18
N ALA A 455 -10.42 -4.65 -10.94
CA ALA A 455 -9.69 -4.64 -9.67
C ALA A 455 -8.81 -3.40 -9.47
N ASP A 456 -8.32 -2.79 -10.56
CA ASP A 456 -7.60 -1.51 -10.47
C ASP A 456 -8.54 -0.36 -10.14
N LEU A 457 -9.71 -0.35 -10.78
CA LEU A 457 -10.70 0.68 -10.57
C LEU A 457 -11.32 0.63 -9.17
N LEU A 458 -11.64 -0.57 -8.66
CA LEU A 458 -12.15 -0.78 -7.30
C LEU A 458 -11.15 -0.40 -6.20
N ASN A 459 -9.87 -0.30 -6.55
CA ASN A 459 -8.85 0.20 -5.63
C ASN A 459 -8.84 1.74 -5.56
N VAL A 460 -9.52 2.47 -6.45
CA VAL A 460 -9.61 3.93 -6.37
C VAL A 460 -10.72 4.33 -5.40
N GLN A 461 -10.40 5.12 -4.37
CA GLN A 461 -11.40 5.62 -3.41
C GLN A 461 -12.10 6.85 -3.97
N ILE A 462 -13.37 6.69 -4.30
CA ILE A 462 -14.24 7.77 -4.78
C ILE A 462 -15.04 8.29 -3.58
N SER A 463 -14.90 9.58 -3.26
CA SER A 463 -15.67 10.23 -2.19
C SER A 463 -16.77 11.14 -2.74
N GLU A 464 -17.92 11.17 -2.08
CA GLU A 464 -19.05 12.00 -2.46
C GLU A 464 -18.91 13.39 -1.82
N VAL A 465 -19.36 14.45 -2.50
CA VAL A 465 -19.29 15.82 -1.97
C VAL A 465 -20.16 16.06 -0.73
N SER A 466 -21.22 15.26 -0.51
CA SER A 466 -22.10 15.32 0.66
C SER A 466 -21.39 15.04 1.99
N ASP A 467 -20.22 14.38 1.97
CA ASP A 467 -19.39 14.09 3.14
C ASP A 467 -18.65 15.32 3.71
N ARG A 468 -18.71 16.49 3.05
CA ARG A 468 -17.96 17.69 3.46
C ARG A 468 -18.65 18.58 4.50
N ILE A 469 -19.95 18.39 4.75
CA ILE A 469 -20.70 19.21 5.72
C ILE A 469 -20.23 18.83 7.13
N THR A 470 -19.71 19.80 7.88
CA THR A 470 -19.16 19.52 9.22
C THR A 470 -20.27 19.10 10.19
N TRP A 471 -19.94 18.24 11.16
CA TRP A 471 -20.89 17.82 12.19
C TRP A 471 -21.47 19.01 12.99
N LEU A 472 -20.65 20.03 13.22
CA LEU A 472 -21.05 21.29 13.87
C LEU A 472 -22.08 22.08 13.03
N GLU A 473 -21.89 22.14 11.71
CA GLU A 473 -22.83 22.76 10.78
C GLU A 473 -24.18 22.03 10.74
N LYS A 474 -24.17 20.69 10.86
CA LYS A 474 -25.41 19.88 10.93
C LYS A 474 -26.15 20.06 12.26
N THR A 475 -25.41 20.11 13.38
CA THR A 475 -26.01 20.05 14.73
C THR A 475 -26.40 21.44 15.26
N PHE A 476 -25.61 22.46 14.97
CA PHE A 476 -25.83 23.84 15.43
C PHE A 476 -25.59 24.87 14.31
N PRO A 477 -26.46 24.90 13.27
CA PRO A 477 -26.27 25.79 12.13
C PRO A 477 -26.25 27.27 12.52
N ARG A 478 -27.07 27.69 13.50
CA ARG A 478 -27.15 29.09 13.96
C ARG A 478 -25.86 29.61 14.62
N LEU A 479 -25.14 28.75 15.35
CA LEU A 479 -23.88 29.12 16.00
C LEU A 479 -22.72 29.05 15.01
N TYR A 480 -22.68 28.00 14.18
CA TYR A 480 -21.59 27.78 13.24
C TYR A 480 -21.56 28.80 12.08
N LEU A 481 -22.75 29.23 11.61
CA LEU A 481 -22.91 30.24 10.55
C LEU A 481 -22.98 31.67 11.09
N SER A 482 -22.75 31.88 12.39
CA SER A 482 -22.73 33.22 12.97
C SER A 482 -21.48 34.01 12.52
N VAL A 483 -21.61 35.33 12.42
CA VAL A 483 -20.51 36.26 12.08
C VAL A 483 -19.24 36.05 12.93
N PRO A 484 -19.30 35.88 14.28
CA PRO A 484 -18.09 35.62 15.07
C PRO A 484 -17.45 34.26 14.76
N SER A 485 -18.25 33.23 14.48
CA SER A 485 -17.76 31.91 14.09
C SER A 485 -17.06 31.97 12.72
N GLU A 486 -17.64 32.69 11.76
CA GLU A 486 -17.06 32.90 10.43
C GLU A 486 -15.72 33.67 10.52
N PHE A 487 -15.62 34.66 11.40
CA PHE A 487 -14.38 35.38 11.66
C PHE A 487 -13.28 34.46 12.22
N ILE A 488 -13.59 33.64 13.23
CA ILE A 488 -12.64 32.66 13.80
C ILE A 488 -12.18 31.67 12.73
N ARG A 489 -13.11 31.15 11.92
CA ARG A 489 -12.79 30.24 10.81
C ARG A 489 -11.87 30.88 9.78
N THR A 490 -12.13 32.14 9.44
CA THR A 490 -11.31 32.89 8.50
C THR A 490 -9.89 33.06 9.04
N ILE A 491 -9.73 33.43 10.32
CA ILE A 491 -8.42 33.57 10.97
C ILE A 491 -7.64 32.25 10.94
N VAL A 492 -8.24 31.16 11.38
CA VAL A 492 -7.55 29.87 11.50
C VAL A 492 -7.16 29.29 10.14
N ASP A 493 -7.93 29.58 9.08
CA ASP A 493 -7.61 29.13 7.73
C ASP A 493 -6.48 29.96 7.08
N THR A 494 -6.19 31.15 7.61
CA THR A 494 -5.08 31.98 7.09
C THR A 494 -3.73 31.29 7.20
N VAL A 495 -2.85 31.62 6.25
CA VAL A 495 -1.45 31.19 6.27
C VAL A 495 -0.69 31.82 7.44
N PHE A 496 -1.08 33.03 7.85
CA PHE A 496 -0.49 33.73 9.00
C PHE A 496 -0.68 32.97 10.31
N PHE A 497 -1.88 32.45 10.58
CA PHE A 497 -2.15 31.64 11.78
C PHE A 497 -1.19 30.44 11.88
N LYS A 498 -0.92 29.77 10.76
CA LYS A 498 0.03 28.63 10.72
C LYS A 498 1.44 29.09 11.06
N PHE A 499 1.95 30.13 10.39
CA PHE A 499 3.28 30.68 10.68
C PHE A 499 3.44 31.21 12.11
N ALA A 500 2.39 31.78 12.70
CA ALA A 500 2.43 32.28 14.07
C ALA A 500 2.62 31.14 15.08
N TYR A 501 1.92 30.02 14.91
CA TYR A 501 2.08 28.84 15.76
C TYR A 501 3.41 28.12 15.52
N ASP A 502 3.91 28.09 14.28
CA ASP A 502 5.24 27.56 13.97
C ASP A 502 6.36 28.40 14.61
N LEU A 503 6.24 29.73 14.60
CA LEU A 503 7.16 30.63 15.30
C LEU A 503 7.12 30.38 16.81
N LEU A 504 5.93 30.17 17.36
CA LEU A 504 5.72 29.84 18.78
C LEU A 504 6.42 28.53 19.17
N VAL A 505 6.39 27.51 18.31
CA VAL A 505 7.18 26.27 18.49
C VAL A 505 8.68 26.57 18.50
N GLY A 506 9.16 27.41 17.58
CA GLY A 506 10.57 27.82 17.55
C GLY A 506 11.00 28.54 18.84
N ILE A 507 10.15 29.44 19.35
CA ILE A 507 10.38 30.15 20.61
C ILE A 507 10.39 29.16 21.79
N GLU A 508 9.43 28.22 21.86
CA GLU A 508 9.41 27.20 22.91
C GLU A 508 10.72 26.40 22.94
N ILE A 509 11.17 25.90 21.78
CA ILE A 509 12.41 25.12 21.67
C ILE A 509 13.63 25.93 22.09
N PHE A 510 13.70 27.19 21.68
CA PHE A 510 14.76 28.10 22.10
C PHE A 510 14.77 28.25 23.63
N LEU A 511 13.61 28.53 24.24
CA LEU A 511 13.48 28.67 25.70
C LEU A 511 13.79 27.38 26.47
N ILE A 512 13.44 26.21 25.91
CA ILE A 512 13.85 24.90 26.45
C ILE A 512 15.38 24.79 26.45
N GLY A 513 16.05 25.22 25.37
CA GLY A 513 17.51 25.24 25.28
C GLY A 513 18.19 26.11 26.34
N PHE A 514 17.53 27.20 26.78
CA PHE A 514 18.00 28.07 27.86
C PHE A 514 17.54 27.63 29.26
N ASN A 515 16.87 26.47 29.40
CA ASN A 515 16.37 25.94 30.67
C ASN A 515 15.52 26.94 31.48
N VAL A 516 14.68 27.73 30.81
CA VAL A 516 13.81 28.71 31.49
C VAL A 516 12.69 27.98 32.25
N PRO A 517 12.54 28.18 33.58
CA PRO A 517 11.52 27.49 34.36
C PRO A 517 10.12 28.03 34.08
N GLY A 518 9.10 27.18 34.24
CA GLY A 518 7.69 27.60 34.19
C GLY A 518 7.11 27.84 32.78
N ILE A 519 7.87 27.63 31.72
CA ILE A 519 7.40 27.80 30.33
C ILE A 519 6.37 26.72 29.91
N ASN A 520 6.39 25.55 30.54
CA ASN A 520 5.62 24.39 30.09
C ASN A 520 4.09 24.61 30.09
N ILE A 521 3.57 25.29 31.11
CA ILE A 521 2.13 25.52 31.29
C ILE A 521 1.56 26.46 30.20
N PRO A 522 2.09 27.69 30.00
CA PRO A 522 1.55 28.60 28.98
C PRO A 522 1.66 28.04 27.57
N PHE A 523 2.78 27.39 27.22
CA PHE A 523 2.93 26.76 25.91
C PHE A 523 1.94 25.60 25.72
N CYS A 524 1.77 24.73 26.72
CA CYS A 524 0.77 23.65 26.66
C CYS A 524 -0.65 24.18 26.43
N ALA A 525 -1.04 25.26 27.13
CA ALA A 525 -2.34 25.90 26.92
C ALA A 525 -2.51 26.44 25.49
N LEU A 526 -1.47 27.06 24.92
CA LEU A 526 -1.48 27.56 23.54
C LEU A 526 -1.64 26.42 22.53
N TYR A 527 -1.02 25.26 22.74
CA TYR A 527 -1.18 24.11 21.84
C TYR A 527 -2.55 23.43 21.96
N ILE A 528 -3.13 23.38 23.16
CA ILE A 528 -4.50 22.91 23.33
C ILE A 528 -5.46 23.85 22.58
N LEU A 529 -5.25 25.16 22.70
CA LEU A 529 -6.03 26.16 21.99
C LEU A 529 -5.90 25.98 20.46
N GLU A 530 -4.69 25.74 19.95
CA GLU A 530 -4.44 25.44 18.53
C GLU A 530 -5.31 24.29 18.02
N VAL A 531 -5.28 23.15 18.74
CA VAL A 531 -6.03 21.93 18.37
C VAL A 531 -7.53 22.20 18.41
N VAL A 532 -8.03 22.84 19.47
CA VAL A 532 -9.45 23.17 19.61
C VAL A 532 -9.93 24.07 18.47
N LEU A 533 -9.17 25.12 18.16
CA LEU A 533 -9.48 26.03 17.06
C LEU A 533 -9.47 25.32 15.69
N LYS A 534 -8.48 24.48 15.41
CA LYS A 534 -8.43 23.73 14.15
C LYS A 534 -9.56 22.70 14.04
N VAL A 535 -9.91 21.99 15.12
CA VAL A 535 -11.03 21.03 15.13
C VAL A 535 -12.37 21.76 14.96
N TYR A 536 -12.55 22.91 15.60
CA TYR A 536 -13.75 23.74 15.45
C TYR A 536 -13.96 24.20 14.00
N THR A 537 -12.88 24.61 13.33
CA THR A 537 -12.95 25.24 12.00
C THR A 537 -13.07 24.23 10.87
N PHE A 538 -12.27 23.15 10.89
CA PHE A 538 -12.29 22.12 9.85
C PHE A 538 -13.29 20.99 10.12
N GLY A 539 -13.74 20.84 11.36
CA GLY A 539 -14.49 19.67 11.82
C GLY A 539 -13.59 18.46 12.09
N PRO A 540 -13.99 17.54 12.98
CA PRO A 540 -13.14 16.43 13.42
C PRO A 540 -12.74 15.51 12.26
N ILE A 541 -13.67 15.21 11.35
CA ILE A 541 -13.43 14.27 10.23
C ILE A 541 -12.33 14.80 9.30
N LYS A 542 -12.40 16.07 8.88
CA LYS A 542 -11.40 16.67 7.99
C LYS A 542 -10.08 16.92 8.71
N TYR A 543 -10.14 17.31 9.98
CA TYR A 543 -8.95 17.55 10.80
C TYR A 543 -8.10 16.29 10.97
N PHE A 544 -8.72 15.18 11.39
CA PHE A 544 -8.04 13.89 11.61
C PHE A 544 -7.69 13.14 10.32
N HIS A 545 -8.04 13.64 9.14
CA HIS A 545 -7.60 13.04 7.88
C HIS A 545 -6.15 13.43 7.53
N ARG A 546 -5.59 14.49 8.14
CA ARG A 546 -4.23 14.96 7.87
C ARG A 546 -3.25 14.39 8.90
N VAL A 547 -2.16 13.77 8.45
CA VAL A 547 -1.12 13.17 9.32
C VAL A 547 -0.49 14.21 10.24
N SER A 548 -0.16 15.42 9.73
CA SER A 548 0.37 16.52 10.53
C SER A 548 -0.54 16.88 11.70
N ASN A 549 -1.85 16.90 11.50
CA ASN A 549 -2.80 17.25 12.56
C ASN A 549 -2.91 16.12 13.62
N TRP A 550 -2.76 14.86 13.21
CA TRP A 550 -2.69 13.72 14.14
C TRP A 550 -1.45 13.79 15.03
N PHE A 551 -0.30 14.08 14.42
CA PHE A 551 0.95 14.30 15.14
C PHE A 551 0.79 15.42 16.19
N ASP A 552 0.10 16.49 15.84
CA ASP A 552 -0.17 17.62 16.73
C ASP A 552 -1.00 17.20 17.95
N VAL A 553 -2.06 16.42 17.73
CA VAL A 553 -2.90 15.93 18.83
C VAL A 553 -2.15 14.96 19.72
N ILE A 554 -1.38 14.03 19.15
CA ILE A 554 -0.61 13.05 19.93
C ILE A 554 0.37 13.75 20.85
N ILE A 555 1.18 14.68 20.32
CA ILE A 555 2.19 15.38 21.13
C ILE A 555 1.54 16.25 22.19
N THR A 556 0.49 16.99 21.86
CA THR A 556 -0.21 17.84 22.84
C THR A 556 -0.87 17.00 23.93
N SER A 557 -1.47 15.86 23.58
CA SER A 557 -2.09 14.95 24.56
C SER A 557 -1.06 14.33 25.49
N VAL A 558 0.06 13.83 24.95
CA VAL A 558 1.19 13.33 25.75
C VAL A 558 1.70 14.44 26.66
N SER A 559 1.97 15.63 26.13
CA SER A 559 2.46 16.76 26.93
C SER A 559 1.52 17.14 28.07
N LEU A 560 0.20 17.10 27.85
CA LEU A 560 -0.80 17.37 28.87
C LEU A 560 -0.82 16.30 29.96
N ILE A 561 -0.80 15.01 29.58
CA ILE A 561 -0.75 13.90 30.54
C ILE A 561 0.48 14.05 31.45
N PHE A 562 1.65 14.31 30.88
CA PHE A 562 2.87 14.45 31.68
C PHE A 562 2.88 15.71 32.54
N LEU A 563 2.30 16.82 32.09
CA LEU A 563 2.11 18.01 32.93
C LEU A 563 1.18 17.74 34.13
N ILE A 564 0.12 16.95 33.93
CA ILE A 564 -0.79 16.54 35.01
C ILE A 564 -0.07 15.60 35.98
N VAL A 565 0.68 14.62 35.49
CA VAL A 565 1.49 13.71 36.33
C VAL A 565 2.54 14.51 37.13
N GLU A 566 3.24 15.45 36.49
CA GLU A 566 4.22 16.32 37.13
C GLU A 566 3.61 17.12 38.28
N SER A 567 2.43 17.72 38.06
CA SER A 567 1.74 18.54 39.06
C SER A 567 1.07 17.75 40.19
N THR A 568 0.72 16.49 39.98
CA THR A 568 0.00 15.65 40.96
C THR A 568 0.91 14.70 41.73
N VAL A 569 1.96 14.17 41.11
CA VAL A 569 2.80 13.11 41.69
C VAL A 569 4.05 13.66 42.40
N LEU A 570 4.60 14.81 41.99
CA LEU A 570 5.85 15.36 42.54
C LEU A 570 5.70 16.12 43.88
N GLN A 571 4.53 16.09 44.53
CA GLN A 571 4.36 16.65 45.88
C GLN A 571 4.89 15.75 47.00
N LYS A 572 5.35 14.53 46.68
CA LYS A 572 5.92 13.57 47.66
C LYS A 572 7.36 13.21 47.30
N ASP A 573 8.31 13.54 48.17
CA ASP A 573 9.70 13.08 48.09
C ASP A 573 9.78 11.62 48.54
N ASP A 574 9.71 10.70 47.58
CA ASP A 574 9.89 9.27 47.78
C ASP A 574 10.78 8.69 46.67
N ASP A 575 11.47 7.58 46.90
CA ASP A 575 12.43 7.01 45.93
C ASP A 575 11.76 6.58 44.61
N GLN A 576 10.48 6.18 44.65
CA GLN A 576 9.63 5.96 43.47
C GLN A 576 9.46 7.24 42.62
N THR A 577 9.42 8.40 43.27
CA THR A 577 9.28 9.70 42.62
C THR A 577 10.53 10.07 41.81
N ARG A 578 11.70 9.49 42.11
CA ARG A 578 12.94 9.72 41.33
C ARG A 578 12.86 9.11 39.93
N ILE A 579 12.37 7.88 39.81
CA ILE A 579 12.14 7.21 38.50
C ILE A 579 11.10 7.99 37.68
N ILE A 580 10.05 8.47 38.34
CA ILE A 580 9.00 9.28 37.71
C ILE A 580 9.59 10.61 37.22
N ARG A 581 10.47 11.26 37.98
CA ARG A 581 11.17 12.49 37.58
C ARG A 581 12.12 12.27 36.39
N GLU A 582 12.87 11.18 36.35
CA GLU A 582 13.72 10.80 35.21
C GLU A 582 12.87 10.49 33.96
N THR A 583 11.75 9.81 34.14
CA THR A 583 10.78 9.50 33.06
C THR A 583 10.11 10.76 32.51
N ILE A 584 9.72 11.69 33.37
CA ILE A 584 9.17 13.00 32.97
C ILE A 584 10.22 13.79 32.16
N SER A 585 11.48 13.75 32.59
CA SER A 585 12.59 14.40 31.88
C SER A 585 12.80 13.83 30.47
N ALA A 586 12.69 12.50 30.30
CA ALA A 586 12.74 11.87 28.99
C ALA A 586 11.55 12.26 28.09
N VAL A 587 10.36 12.49 28.66
CA VAL A 587 9.17 12.87 27.88
C VAL A 587 9.16 14.36 27.52
N ASN A 588 9.87 15.21 28.26
CA ASN A 588 10.12 16.58 27.83
C ASN A 588 10.86 16.64 26.47
N ILE A 589 11.61 15.61 26.09
CA ILE A 589 12.24 15.49 24.75
C ILE A 589 11.18 15.36 23.65
N ILE A 590 10.01 14.77 23.93
CA ILE A 590 8.91 14.63 22.95
C ILE A 590 8.45 15.99 22.42
N ARG A 591 8.55 17.05 23.23
CA ARG A 591 8.20 18.42 22.84
C ARG A 591 9.11 18.98 21.75
N ILE A 592 10.39 18.57 21.73
CA ILE A 592 11.35 19.00 20.70
C ILE A 592 10.95 18.48 19.32
N PHE A 593 10.30 17.31 19.23
CA PHE A 593 9.81 16.77 17.96
C PHE A 593 8.75 17.63 17.28
N ARG A 594 8.15 18.62 17.96
CA ARG A 594 7.28 19.63 17.31
C ARG A 594 7.99 20.37 16.18
N ILE A 595 9.32 20.46 16.21
CA ILE A 595 10.13 21.03 15.12
C ILE A 595 9.88 20.33 13.77
N LEU A 596 9.46 19.05 13.78
CA LEU A 596 9.14 18.31 12.56
C LEU A 596 7.98 18.95 11.78
N ARG A 597 7.11 19.74 12.43
CA ARG A 597 6.05 20.52 11.74
C ARG A 597 6.63 21.54 10.77
N LEU A 598 7.77 22.14 11.10
CA LEU A 598 8.44 23.12 10.23
C LEU A 598 8.90 22.47 8.92
N LEU A 599 9.32 21.19 8.98
CA LEU A 599 9.76 20.45 7.79
C LEU A 599 8.63 20.25 6.78
N VAL A 600 7.38 20.13 7.23
CA VAL A 600 6.21 19.92 6.35
C VAL A 600 5.87 21.17 5.53
N HIS A 601 6.28 22.35 5.97
CA HIS A 601 6.04 23.61 5.26
C HIS A 601 6.99 23.83 4.08
N ILE A 602 8.15 23.19 4.09
CA ILE A 602 9.11 23.27 3.00
C ILE A 602 8.74 22.22 1.96
N ASN A 603 8.22 22.65 0.80
CA ASN A 603 7.76 21.74 -0.27
C ASN A 603 8.77 20.63 -0.62
N ARG A 604 10.07 20.93 -0.61
CA ARG A 604 11.12 19.93 -0.85
C ARG A 604 11.17 18.83 0.21
N PHE A 605 11.08 19.19 1.49
CA PHE A 605 11.05 18.21 2.59
C PHE A 605 9.70 17.51 2.68
N LYS A 606 8.60 18.20 2.37
CA LYS A 606 7.28 17.57 2.29
C LYS A 606 7.26 16.40 1.31
N ILE A 607 7.80 16.57 0.10
CA ILE A 607 7.92 15.48 -0.89
C ILE A 607 8.74 14.31 -0.30
N ILE A 608 9.86 14.60 0.39
CA ILE A 608 10.68 13.56 1.02
C ILE A 608 9.93 12.83 2.16
N ILE A 609 9.15 13.55 2.96
CA ILE A 609 8.37 12.94 4.04
C ILE A 609 7.19 12.12 3.48
N ASP A 610 6.47 12.66 2.50
CA ASP A 610 5.35 11.99 1.86
C ASP A 610 5.81 10.71 1.13
N THR A 611 6.96 10.75 0.45
CA THR A 611 7.61 9.55 -0.13
C THR A 611 7.97 8.52 0.95
N LEU A 612 8.62 8.92 2.05
CA LEU A 612 8.96 8.01 3.15
C LEU A 612 7.72 7.37 3.81
N ILE A 613 6.67 8.15 4.03
CA ILE A 613 5.40 7.65 4.58
C ILE A 613 4.75 6.65 3.61
N ASN A 614 4.72 6.95 2.32
CA ASN A 614 4.15 6.05 1.31
C ASN A 614 4.91 4.71 1.24
N ILE A 615 6.23 4.74 1.45
CA ILE A 615 7.12 3.57 1.38
C ILE A 615 7.21 2.80 2.71
N SER A 616 6.76 3.40 3.82
CA SER A 616 6.88 2.84 5.17
C SER A 616 6.37 1.41 5.30
N MET A 617 5.24 1.08 4.67
CA MET A 617 4.69 -0.28 4.69
C MET A 617 5.63 -1.28 4.03
N SER A 618 6.31 -0.90 2.94
CA SER A 618 7.28 -1.75 2.27
C SER A 618 8.57 -1.88 3.10
N ILE A 619 9.05 -0.80 3.72
CA ILE A 619 10.18 -0.83 4.67
C ILE A 619 9.88 -1.80 5.81
N LEU A 620 8.68 -1.74 6.39
CA LEU A 620 8.25 -2.63 7.48
C LEU A 620 8.36 -4.11 7.09
N MET A 621 8.08 -4.47 5.83
CA MET A 621 8.23 -5.86 5.36
C MET A 621 9.70 -6.32 5.38
N TYR A 622 10.64 -5.47 4.98
CA TYR A 622 12.07 -5.78 5.04
C TYR A 622 12.58 -5.78 6.48
N CYS A 623 12.12 -4.85 7.32
CA CYS A 623 12.35 -4.90 8.76
C CYS A 623 11.84 -6.21 9.36
N GLY A 624 10.71 -6.75 8.89
CA GLY A 624 10.20 -8.06 9.31
C GLY A 624 11.13 -9.23 8.94
N ILE A 625 11.77 -9.19 7.76
CA ILE A 625 12.78 -10.20 7.38
C ILE A 625 14.04 -10.06 8.25
N LEU A 626 14.53 -8.83 8.42
CA LEU A 626 15.65 -8.56 9.30
C LEU A 626 15.36 -9.03 10.72
N PHE A 627 14.18 -8.77 11.25
CA PHE A 627 13.74 -9.25 12.56
C PHE A 627 13.78 -10.78 12.67
N ILE A 628 13.33 -11.52 11.65
CA ILE A 628 13.41 -12.99 11.63
C ILE A 628 14.86 -13.45 11.69
N ILE A 629 15.76 -12.84 10.92
CA ILE A 629 17.18 -13.20 10.90
C ILE A 629 17.82 -12.87 12.26
N PHE A 630 17.57 -11.68 12.80
CA PHE A 630 18.06 -11.26 14.12
C PHE A 630 17.56 -12.19 15.21
N TYR A 631 16.28 -12.58 15.19
CA TYR A 631 15.70 -13.52 16.15
C TYR A 631 16.42 -14.87 16.12
N VAL A 632 16.65 -15.42 14.93
CA VAL A 632 17.35 -16.70 14.75
C VAL A 632 18.76 -16.62 15.33
N PHE A 633 19.53 -15.59 14.98
CA PHE A 633 20.88 -15.43 15.49
C PHE A 633 20.89 -15.11 17.00
N ALA A 634 19.97 -14.29 17.50
CA ALA A 634 19.89 -13.97 18.92
C ALA A 634 19.64 -15.23 19.76
N VAL A 635 18.70 -16.08 19.35
CA VAL A 635 18.43 -17.36 20.04
C VAL A 635 19.63 -18.31 19.99
N ILE A 636 20.27 -18.44 18.82
CA ILE A 636 21.49 -19.25 18.69
C ILE A 636 22.60 -18.69 19.59
N GLY A 637 22.80 -17.37 19.60
CA GLY A 637 23.79 -16.69 20.41
C GLY A 637 23.55 -16.86 21.91
N MET A 638 22.31 -16.75 22.37
CA MET A 638 21.93 -17.04 23.76
C MET A 638 22.31 -18.46 24.15
N GLU A 639 21.95 -19.47 23.37
CA GLU A 639 22.22 -20.85 23.75
C GLU A 639 23.73 -21.18 23.77
N ILE A 640 24.54 -20.51 22.95
CA ILE A 640 26.00 -20.70 22.91
C ILE A 640 26.74 -19.90 23.99
N PHE A 641 26.32 -18.65 24.24
CA PHE A 641 27.08 -17.67 25.00
C PHE A 641 26.45 -17.23 26.34
N LYS A 642 25.28 -17.78 26.72
CA LYS A 642 24.63 -17.46 28.00
C LYS A 642 25.56 -17.67 29.20
N GLY A 643 25.57 -16.70 30.10
CA GLY A 643 26.31 -16.75 31.36
C GLY A 643 27.83 -16.60 31.23
N LYS A 644 28.38 -16.42 30.02
CA LYS A 644 29.83 -16.26 29.79
C LYS A 644 30.34 -14.86 30.16
N ILE A 645 29.56 -13.83 29.87
CA ILE A 645 29.87 -12.43 30.20
C ILE A 645 28.69 -11.89 31.00
N ARG A 646 28.95 -11.31 32.17
CA ARG A 646 27.93 -10.74 33.05
C ARG A 646 28.20 -9.25 33.28
N SER A 647 27.14 -8.45 33.24
CA SER A 647 27.19 -7.05 33.67
C SER A 647 26.88 -6.96 35.15
N PHE A 648 27.69 -6.24 35.90
CA PHE A 648 27.42 -5.89 37.29
C PHE A 648 27.25 -4.38 37.38
N PRO A 649 26.32 -3.86 38.19
CA PRO A 649 26.26 -2.43 38.47
C PRO A 649 27.60 -1.99 39.09
N VAL A 650 28.04 -0.77 38.77
CA VAL A 650 29.37 -0.21 39.10
C VAL A 650 29.65 -0.13 40.62
N SER A 651 28.68 -0.43 41.47
CA SER A 651 28.80 -0.27 42.92
C SER A 651 28.40 -1.54 43.68
N ILE A 652 29.38 -2.00 44.46
CA ILE A 652 29.34 -2.93 45.60
C ILE A 652 29.70 -4.39 45.25
N GLY A 653 30.96 -4.73 45.51
CA GLY A 653 31.38 -6.12 45.72
C GLY A 653 32.89 -6.30 45.77
N ASN A 654 33.44 -6.56 46.97
CA ASN A 654 34.81 -7.05 47.16
C ASN A 654 35.00 -8.50 46.66
N ASP A 655 34.00 -9.08 46.00
CA ASP A 655 34.00 -10.45 45.55
C ASP A 655 34.80 -10.64 44.26
N THR A 656 35.62 -11.70 44.25
CA THR A 656 36.47 -12.06 43.11
C THR A 656 35.66 -12.50 41.89
N SER A 657 34.41 -12.94 42.08
CA SER A 657 33.49 -13.39 41.03
C SER A 657 32.85 -12.27 40.21
N GLU A 658 32.93 -11.01 40.66
CA GLU A 658 32.32 -9.86 39.98
C GLU A 658 33.32 -9.05 39.15
N LYS A 659 34.63 -9.32 39.35
CA LYS A 659 35.70 -8.66 38.60
C LYS A 659 35.68 -9.10 37.13
N TYR A 660 36.01 -8.18 36.23
CA TYR A 660 36.19 -8.45 34.79
C TYR A 660 34.97 -9.06 34.08
N CYS A 661 33.79 -8.46 34.27
CA CYS A 661 32.51 -8.95 33.73
C CYS A 661 32.19 -10.42 34.11
N GLY A 662 32.70 -10.91 35.25
CA GLY A 662 32.49 -12.28 35.73
C GLY A 662 33.41 -13.33 35.11
N ALA A 663 34.43 -12.93 34.33
CA ALA A 663 35.39 -13.84 33.73
C ALA A 663 36.84 -13.33 33.87
N LEU A 664 37.68 -14.06 34.60
CA LEU A 664 39.09 -13.70 34.81
C LEU A 664 39.89 -13.58 33.48
N ALA A 665 39.47 -14.31 32.44
CA ALA A 665 40.07 -14.25 31.10
C ALA A 665 39.98 -12.86 30.43
N LEU A 666 39.07 -11.99 30.90
CA LEU A 666 38.90 -10.63 30.40
C LEU A 666 39.81 -9.61 31.09
N ASN A 667 40.63 -10.03 32.06
CA ASN A 667 41.56 -9.14 32.74
C ASN A 667 42.52 -8.47 31.74
N ASN A 668 42.64 -7.14 31.82
CA ASN A 668 43.43 -6.28 30.93
C ASN A 668 43.05 -6.33 29.43
N SER A 669 41.94 -6.97 29.07
CA SER A 669 41.43 -6.98 27.69
C SER A 669 40.90 -5.60 27.26
N GLU A 670 40.97 -5.30 25.97
CA GLU A 670 40.37 -4.08 25.40
C GLU A 670 38.84 -4.07 25.60
N PHE A 671 38.19 -5.23 25.49
CA PHE A 671 36.77 -5.39 25.75
C PHE A 671 36.36 -4.88 27.14
N TYR A 672 37.12 -5.23 28.17
CA TYR A 672 36.86 -4.77 29.53
C TYR A 672 37.18 -3.28 29.72
N LYS A 673 38.30 -2.80 29.15
CA LYS A 673 38.70 -1.39 29.20
C LYS A 673 37.69 -0.46 28.52
N SER A 674 36.98 -0.96 27.51
CA SER A 674 35.92 -0.24 26.79
C SER A 674 34.53 -0.40 27.44
N GLU A 675 34.43 -1.00 28.62
CA GLU A 675 33.19 -1.17 29.39
C GLU A 675 32.07 -1.94 28.63
N TYR A 676 32.45 -2.88 27.76
CA TYR A 676 31.50 -3.65 26.94
C TYR A 676 30.79 -4.79 27.70
N CYS A 677 30.86 -4.86 29.03
CA CYS A 677 30.21 -5.93 29.82
C CYS A 677 28.67 -5.99 29.62
N TYR A 678 28.03 -4.88 29.25
CA TYR A 678 26.59 -4.82 28.95
C TYR A 678 26.22 -5.46 27.59
N LEU A 679 27.20 -5.70 26.71
CA LEU A 679 27.02 -6.41 25.45
C LEU A 679 27.12 -7.92 25.67
N ASN A 680 26.10 -8.50 26.32
CA ASN A 680 26.03 -9.91 26.69
C ASN A 680 24.92 -10.68 25.94
N PHE A 681 25.00 -12.01 25.93
CA PHE A 681 23.96 -12.92 25.41
C PHE A 681 23.18 -13.60 26.54
N ASN A 682 23.03 -12.94 27.70
CA ASN A 682 22.33 -13.54 28.85
C ASN A 682 20.82 -13.50 28.67
N ASP A 683 20.29 -12.67 27.79
CA ASP A 683 18.88 -12.57 27.48
C ASP A 683 18.70 -12.18 26.00
N VAL A 684 17.46 -12.25 25.51
CA VAL A 684 17.18 -11.98 24.09
C VAL A 684 17.40 -10.52 23.72
N ILE A 685 17.19 -9.59 24.67
CA ILE A 685 17.37 -8.16 24.43
C ILE A 685 18.85 -7.81 24.40
N GLY A 686 19.64 -8.29 25.36
CA GLY A 686 21.10 -8.17 25.35
C GLY A 686 21.70 -8.79 24.07
N SER A 687 21.22 -9.97 23.68
CA SER A 687 21.64 -10.62 22.43
C SER A 687 21.32 -9.78 21.20
N ALA A 688 20.12 -9.19 21.13
CA ALA A 688 19.74 -8.29 20.06
C ALA A 688 20.62 -7.03 20.04
N LEU A 689 21.00 -6.49 21.21
CA LEU A 689 21.91 -5.35 21.32
C LEU A 689 23.31 -5.69 20.81
N VAL A 690 23.87 -6.84 21.18
CA VAL A 690 25.17 -7.31 20.65
C VAL A 690 25.12 -7.39 19.12
N LEU A 691 24.07 -8.02 18.57
CA LEU A 691 23.90 -8.17 17.13
C LEU A 691 23.69 -6.82 16.42
N ALA A 692 22.98 -5.89 17.05
CA ALA A 692 22.83 -4.53 16.53
C ALA A 692 24.17 -3.80 16.48
N THR A 693 24.98 -3.86 17.55
CA THR A 693 26.33 -3.28 17.58
C THR A 693 27.23 -3.87 16.49
N VAL A 694 27.18 -5.18 16.28
CA VAL A 694 27.94 -5.85 15.20
C VAL A 694 27.43 -5.42 13.81
N THR A 695 26.13 -5.15 13.67
CA THR A 695 25.53 -4.70 12.40
C THR A 695 26.01 -3.30 12.01
N PHE A 696 26.23 -2.40 12.98
CA PHE A 696 26.76 -1.06 12.73
C PHE A 696 28.25 -1.02 12.36
N GLN A 697 28.93 -2.17 12.29
CA GLN A 697 30.30 -2.35 11.81
C GLN A 697 31.42 -1.65 12.60
N ASN A 698 31.11 -0.82 13.59
CA ASN A 698 32.13 -0.20 14.42
C ASN A 698 32.53 -1.10 15.60
N ASN A 699 33.83 -1.25 15.87
CA ASN A 699 34.42 -2.05 16.97
C ASN A 699 33.89 -3.49 17.13
N TRP A 700 33.22 -4.05 16.12
CA TRP A 700 32.63 -5.40 16.19
C TRP A 700 33.66 -6.51 16.44
N HIS A 701 34.89 -6.33 15.97
CA HIS A 701 36.00 -7.23 16.18
C HIS A 701 36.49 -7.24 17.64
N GLN A 702 36.34 -6.13 18.38
CA GLN A 702 36.66 -6.06 19.81
C GLN A 702 35.62 -6.83 20.63
N VAL A 703 34.33 -6.68 20.30
CA VAL A 703 33.25 -7.48 20.88
C VAL A 703 33.51 -8.97 20.63
N THR A 704 33.81 -9.34 19.39
CA THR A 704 34.15 -10.73 19.03
C THR A 704 35.36 -11.25 19.80
N SER A 705 36.40 -10.43 19.96
CA SER A 705 37.61 -10.80 20.70
C SER A 705 37.33 -11.07 22.17
N GLY A 706 36.42 -10.30 22.79
CA GLY A 706 35.95 -10.57 24.16
C GLY A 706 35.34 -11.97 24.30
N TYR A 707 34.45 -12.35 23.37
CA TYR A 707 33.85 -13.69 23.37
C TYR A 707 34.85 -14.81 23.08
N VAL A 708 35.83 -14.57 22.21
CA VAL A 708 36.90 -15.55 21.93
C VAL A 708 37.74 -15.85 23.16
N LEU A 709 38.02 -14.84 24.00
CA LEU A 709 38.80 -15.01 25.23
C LEU A 709 38.07 -15.86 26.28
N VAL A 710 36.74 -15.74 26.36
CA VAL A 710 35.93 -16.46 27.35
C VAL A 710 35.49 -17.84 26.87
N THR A 711 35.45 -18.07 25.55
CA THR A 711 35.00 -19.33 24.96
C THR A 711 36.11 -20.07 24.21
N ASN A 712 36.22 -19.87 22.90
CA ASN A 712 37.23 -20.43 22.03
C ASN A 712 37.32 -19.61 20.72
N ARG A 713 38.31 -19.95 19.87
CA ARG A 713 38.48 -19.29 18.56
C ARG A 713 37.30 -19.53 17.60
N ALA A 714 36.51 -20.59 17.80
CA ALA A 714 35.36 -20.89 16.94
C ALA A 714 34.23 -19.86 17.07
N ALA A 715 34.19 -19.07 18.15
CA ALA A 715 33.27 -17.93 18.28
C ALA A 715 33.38 -16.94 17.11
N ARG A 716 34.56 -16.80 16.49
CA ARG A 716 34.76 -15.99 15.28
C ARG A 716 33.88 -16.43 14.12
N ILE A 717 33.60 -17.72 13.98
CA ILE A 717 32.76 -18.26 12.89
C ILE A 717 31.33 -17.72 13.02
N TYR A 718 30.80 -17.68 14.25
CA TYR A 718 29.47 -17.14 14.51
C TYR A 718 29.38 -15.66 14.12
N PHE A 719 30.29 -14.82 14.64
CA PHE A 719 30.28 -13.39 14.34
C PHE A 719 30.61 -13.07 12.88
N ALA A 720 31.56 -13.79 12.27
CA ALA A 720 31.89 -13.62 10.85
C ALA A 720 30.72 -13.99 9.94
N THR A 721 30.02 -15.09 10.23
CA THR A 721 28.86 -15.53 9.45
C THR A 721 27.71 -14.55 9.59
N PHE A 722 27.42 -14.09 10.82
CA PHE A 722 26.41 -13.06 11.04
C PHE A 722 26.77 -11.77 10.29
N PHE A 723 28.01 -11.30 10.41
CA PHE A 723 28.45 -10.06 9.77
C PHE A 723 28.39 -10.15 8.25
N MET A 724 28.88 -11.25 7.66
CA MET A 724 28.84 -11.46 6.22
C MET A 724 27.40 -11.52 5.70
N PHE A 725 26.54 -12.27 6.37
CA PHE A 725 25.18 -12.46 5.93
C PHE A 725 24.31 -11.21 6.16
N VAL A 726 24.36 -10.62 7.35
CA VAL A 726 23.48 -9.51 7.72
C VAL A 726 24.05 -8.17 7.27
N SER A 727 25.26 -7.83 7.73
CA SER A 727 25.86 -6.50 7.50
C SER A 727 26.29 -6.28 6.05
N ILE A 728 26.90 -7.29 5.41
CA ILE A 728 27.37 -7.16 4.02
C ILE A 728 26.27 -7.50 3.02
N ILE A 729 25.57 -8.62 3.17
CA ILE A 729 24.60 -9.05 2.15
C ILE A 729 23.22 -8.39 2.38
N VAL A 730 22.57 -8.67 3.51
CA VAL A 730 21.15 -8.30 3.70
C VAL A 730 20.97 -6.79 3.83
N MET A 731 21.79 -6.09 4.60
CA MET A 731 21.67 -4.63 4.76
C MET A 731 21.88 -3.90 3.43
N ASN A 732 22.80 -4.36 2.58
CA ASN A 732 23.02 -3.80 1.25
C ASN A 732 21.86 -4.07 0.28
N ILE A 733 21.21 -5.23 0.38
CA ILE A 733 19.98 -5.50 -0.37
C ILE A 733 18.83 -4.59 0.12
N VAL A 734 18.73 -4.36 1.43
CA VAL A 734 17.70 -3.49 2.01
C VAL A 734 17.93 -2.03 1.63
N THR A 735 19.17 -1.53 1.65
CA THR A 735 19.48 -0.16 1.21
C THR A 735 19.19 0.01 -0.29
N ALA A 736 19.58 -0.96 -1.12
CA ALA A 736 19.24 -0.99 -2.55
C ALA A 736 17.72 -0.86 -2.78
N PHE A 737 16.93 -1.67 -2.06
CA PHE A 737 15.48 -1.59 -2.13
C PHE A 737 14.92 -0.22 -1.73
N ILE A 738 15.39 0.32 -0.60
CA ILE A 738 14.90 1.61 -0.09
C ILE A 738 15.21 2.72 -1.08
N VAL A 739 16.42 2.72 -1.67
CA VAL A 739 16.81 3.72 -2.67
C VAL A 739 15.94 3.61 -3.93
N ASP A 740 15.75 2.42 -4.48
CA ASP A 740 14.89 2.21 -5.66
C ASP A 740 13.47 2.68 -5.41
N MET A 741 12.91 2.24 -4.29
CA MET A 741 11.55 2.57 -3.93
C MET A 741 11.38 4.07 -3.68
N PHE A 742 12.36 4.69 -3.02
CA PHE A 742 12.39 6.13 -2.79
C PHE A 742 12.50 6.92 -4.08
N MET A 743 13.45 6.58 -4.94
CA MET A 743 13.64 7.25 -6.23
C MET A 743 12.38 7.15 -7.08
N TYR A 744 11.75 5.98 -7.10
CA TYR A 744 10.49 5.75 -7.80
C TYR A 744 9.37 6.66 -7.28
N GLU A 745 9.05 6.61 -5.99
CA GLU A 745 7.98 7.43 -5.41
C GLU A 745 8.29 8.93 -5.53
N TYR A 746 9.57 9.30 -5.39
CA TYR A 746 10.04 10.67 -5.56
C TYR A 746 9.80 11.18 -6.98
N THR A 747 10.09 10.39 -8.01
CA THR A 747 9.81 10.78 -9.41
C THR A 747 8.31 10.94 -9.66
N ILE A 748 7.45 10.06 -9.13
CA ILE A 748 5.99 10.18 -9.25
C ILE A 748 5.49 11.48 -8.63
N GLN A 749 5.93 11.78 -7.41
CA GLN A 749 5.50 12.99 -6.69
C GLN A 749 6.05 14.27 -7.32
N LYS A 750 7.26 14.22 -7.88
CA LYS A 750 7.89 15.36 -8.55
C LYS A 750 7.27 15.65 -9.92
N ASP A 751 7.09 14.63 -10.74
CA ASP A 751 6.67 14.79 -12.13
C ASP A 751 5.14 14.86 -12.29
N GLY A 752 4.37 14.42 -11.29
CA GLY A 752 2.91 14.50 -11.28
C GLY A 752 2.21 13.80 -12.46
N LYS A 753 2.94 12.92 -13.18
CA LYS A 753 2.59 12.46 -14.53
C LYS A 753 1.88 11.11 -14.61
N VAL A 754 1.61 10.46 -13.49
CA VAL A 754 0.87 9.19 -13.47
C VAL A 754 -0.50 9.41 -12.84
N ASP A 755 -1.29 10.29 -13.45
CA ASP A 755 -2.75 10.25 -13.26
C ASP A 755 -3.20 8.84 -13.66
N SER A 756 -3.84 8.13 -12.73
CA SER A 756 -4.39 6.81 -13.03
C SER A 756 -5.28 6.90 -14.29
N SER A 757 -5.35 5.87 -15.13
CA SER A 757 -6.25 5.88 -16.31
C SER A 757 -7.70 6.23 -15.94
N VAL A 758 -8.07 5.95 -14.69
CA VAL A 758 -9.32 6.34 -14.04
C VAL A 758 -9.45 7.84 -13.85
N GLU A 759 -8.41 8.51 -13.33
CA GLU A 759 -8.37 9.96 -13.12
C GLU A 759 -8.41 10.72 -14.44
N LYS A 760 -7.70 10.24 -15.46
CA LYS A 760 -7.86 10.75 -16.84
C LYS A 760 -9.28 10.58 -17.35
N LYS A 761 -9.90 9.41 -17.16
CA LYS A 761 -11.28 9.17 -17.60
C LYS A 761 -12.32 9.98 -16.83
N ILE A 762 -12.14 10.18 -15.54
CA ILE A 762 -13.02 11.03 -14.70
C ILE A 762 -12.91 12.50 -15.12
N LYS A 763 -11.70 12.96 -15.47
CA LYS A 763 -11.48 14.29 -16.08
C LYS A 763 -12.15 14.40 -17.44
N GLU A 764 -11.98 13.42 -18.32
CA GLU A 764 -12.65 13.37 -19.64
C GLU A 764 -14.19 13.37 -19.54
N LEU A 765 -14.75 12.73 -18.51
CA LEU A 765 -16.19 12.70 -18.26
C LEU A 765 -16.73 13.98 -17.60
N GLY A 766 -15.87 14.96 -17.27
CA GLY A 766 -16.27 16.20 -16.60
C GLY A 766 -16.74 16.01 -15.15
N LEU A 767 -16.43 14.87 -14.53
CA LEU A 767 -16.91 14.49 -13.19
C LEU A 767 -15.91 14.78 -12.06
N GLY A 768 -14.68 15.17 -12.40
CA GLY A 768 -13.61 15.45 -11.43
C GLY A 768 -13.66 16.87 -10.86
N ILE A 769 -13.69 16.99 -9.53
CA ILE A 769 -13.34 18.25 -8.85
C ILE A 769 -11.87 18.16 -8.45
N ASP A 770 -10.97 18.56 -9.34
CA ASP A 770 -9.57 18.78 -8.95
C ASP A 770 -9.40 20.21 -8.43
N ALA A 771 -9.23 20.31 -7.12
CA ALA A 771 -8.77 21.50 -6.45
C ALA A 771 -7.26 21.64 -6.67
N GLU A 772 -6.85 22.48 -7.63
CA GLU A 772 -5.83 23.53 -7.46
C GLU A 772 -5.39 24.22 -8.77
N THR A 773 -5.88 23.83 -9.94
CA THR A 773 -5.63 24.62 -11.17
C THR A 773 -6.91 24.78 -11.96
N GLY A 774 -7.34 26.04 -12.11
CA GLY A 774 -8.42 26.44 -13.01
C GLY A 774 -8.00 26.29 -14.46
N LEU A 775 -7.94 25.04 -14.93
CA LEU A 775 -7.88 24.72 -16.35
C LEU A 775 -9.25 24.20 -16.77
N GLU A 776 -9.99 25.06 -17.47
CA GLU A 776 -11.19 24.69 -18.23
C GLU A 776 -10.82 23.58 -19.22
N ILE A 777 -11.43 22.39 -19.10
CA ILE A 777 -11.30 21.34 -20.12
C ILE A 777 -12.66 20.70 -20.43
N SER A 778 -12.98 20.81 -21.73
CA SER A 778 -13.96 20.12 -22.59
C SER A 778 -15.45 20.14 -22.23
N GLN A 779 -16.24 20.48 -23.24
CA GLN A 779 -17.69 20.65 -23.22
C GLN A 779 -18.44 19.45 -22.58
N PRO A 780 -19.48 19.69 -21.75
CA PRO A 780 -20.35 18.64 -21.22
C PRO A 780 -21.12 17.94 -22.37
N LEU A 781 -21.48 16.66 -22.16
CA LEU A 781 -22.36 15.90 -23.08
C LEU A 781 -23.60 16.73 -23.46
N SER A 782 -24.00 16.68 -24.74
CA SER A 782 -25.20 17.38 -25.20
C SER A 782 -26.47 16.78 -24.56
N ASP A 783 -27.46 17.64 -24.32
CA ASP A 783 -28.76 17.25 -23.75
C ASP A 783 -29.47 16.15 -24.56
N GLU A 784 -29.16 16.00 -25.85
CA GLU A 784 -29.69 14.91 -26.69
C GLU A 784 -29.09 13.55 -26.36
N GLN A 785 -27.77 13.47 -26.12
CA GLN A 785 -27.09 12.22 -25.74
C GLN A 785 -27.53 11.76 -24.34
N MET A 786 -27.77 12.71 -23.44
CA MET A 786 -28.32 12.43 -22.09
C MET A 786 -29.78 11.95 -22.15
N LYS A 787 -30.58 12.50 -23.08
CA LYS A 787 -31.98 12.09 -23.31
C LYS A 787 -32.09 10.73 -23.99
N GLU A 788 -31.16 10.35 -24.88
CA GLU A 788 -31.07 8.97 -25.39
C GLU A 788 -30.72 7.97 -24.28
N TRP A 789 -29.79 8.34 -23.40
CA TRP A 789 -29.42 7.51 -22.25
C TRP A 789 -30.58 7.29 -21.27
N MET A 790 -31.33 8.35 -20.94
CA MET A 790 -32.54 8.25 -20.10
C MET A 790 -33.70 7.52 -20.79
N ARG A 791 -33.80 7.56 -22.12
CA ARG A 791 -34.79 6.76 -22.87
C ARG A 791 -34.48 5.25 -22.84
N GLY A 792 -33.24 4.85 -22.58
CA GLY A 792 -32.84 3.45 -22.42
C GLY A 792 -33.08 2.84 -21.04
N HIS A 793 -33.39 3.65 -20.01
CA HIS A 793 -33.58 3.19 -18.63
C HIS A 793 -34.82 3.81 -17.98
N ASP A 794 -35.89 3.03 -17.88
CA ASP A 794 -37.11 3.38 -17.15
C ASP A 794 -36.84 3.55 -15.64
N VAL A 795 -36.54 4.78 -15.21
CA VAL A 795 -36.66 5.23 -13.82
C VAL A 795 -37.67 6.39 -13.79
N LYS A 796 -38.85 6.17 -13.21
CA LYS A 796 -39.89 7.20 -13.06
C LYS A 796 -39.42 8.30 -12.10
N ALA A 797 -39.47 9.56 -12.52
CA ALA A 797 -39.53 10.70 -11.62
C ALA A 797 -40.94 10.79 -10.97
N PRO A 798 -41.08 11.31 -9.73
CA PRO A 798 -42.39 11.51 -9.12
C PRO A 798 -43.16 12.62 -9.85
N LEU A 799 -44.39 12.33 -10.26
CA LEU A 799 -45.32 13.28 -10.86
C LEU A 799 -45.78 14.32 -9.83
N VAL A 800 -45.34 15.57 -9.98
CA VAL A 800 -45.96 16.73 -9.30
C VAL A 800 -47.14 17.20 -10.14
N HIS A 801 -48.31 17.34 -9.52
CA HIS A 801 -49.58 17.64 -10.17
C HIS A 801 -49.66 19.13 -10.61
N PRO A 802 -50.24 19.47 -11.78
CA PRO A 802 -50.22 20.83 -12.37
C PRO A 802 -50.95 21.95 -11.59
N TRP A 803 -51.61 21.64 -10.47
CA TRP A 803 -52.30 22.65 -9.66
C TRP A 803 -51.38 23.33 -8.62
N ILE A 804 -50.22 22.74 -8.32
CA ILE A 804 -49.25 23.28 -7.35
C ILE A 804 -48.43 24.43 -7.96
N GLU A 805 -48.21 24.43 -9.28
CA GLU A 805 -47.44 25.46 -9.99
C GLU A 805 -48.16 26.82 -10.06
N LYS A 806 -49.51 26.81 -10.08
CA LYS A 806 -50.31 28.05 -10.10
C LYS A 806 -50.45 28.72 -8.72
N ALA A 807 -50.20 28.00 -7.62
CA ALA A 807 -50.28 28.55 -6.27
C ALA A 807 -48.98 29.26 -5.84
N THR A 808 -47.83 28.73 -6.26
CA THR A 808 -46.50 29.32 -5.96
C THR A 808 -46.21 30.58 -6.77
N LEU A 809 -46.65 30.67 -8.03
CA LEU A 809 -46.45 31.86 -8.88
C LEU A 809 -47.24 33.10 -8.42
N ARG A 810 -48.36 32.95 -7.70
CA ARG A 810 -49.09 34.10 -7.11
C ARG A 810 -48.49 34.59 -5.80
N GLY A 811 -47.86 33.71 -5.02
CA GLY A 811 -47.14 34.09 -3.79
C GLY A 811 -45.85 34.86 -4.06
N ILE A 812 -45.18 34.58 -5.19
CA ILE A 812 -43.88 35.19 -5.53
C ILE A 812 -44.04 36.64 -6.02
N ARG A 813 -45.12 36.98 -6.75
CA ARG A 813 -45.35 38.37 -7.22
C ARG A 813 -45.68 39.37 -6.11
N HIS A 814 -46.19 38.92 -4.96
CA HIS A 814 -46.44 39.81 -3.81
C HIS A 814 -45.20 40.01 -2.92
N ALA A 815 -44.17 39.16 -3.06
CA ALA A 815 -42.91 39.30 -2.31
C ALA A 815 -41.89 40.20 -3.02
N GLU A 816 -41.92 40.29 -4.36
CA GLU A 816 -41.00 41.13 -5.14
C GLU A 816 -41.25 42.65 -5.00
N ALA A 817 -42.43 43.08 -4.53
CA ALA A 817 -42.73 44.50 -4.35
C ALA A 817 -42.19 45.10 -3.02
N ARG A 818 -41.62 44.30 -2.12
CA ARG A 818 -41.09 44.78 -0.81
C ARG A 818 -39.57 44.81 -0.69
N PHE A 819 -38.82 44.40 -1.72
CA PHE A 819 -37.35 44.29 -1.67
C PHE A 819 -36.61 45.24 -2.62
N SER A 820 -37.26 46.29 -3.15
CA SER A 820 -36.62 47.25 -4.07
C SER A 820 -35.88 48.41 -3.39
N THR A 821 -35.77 48.44 -2.06
CA THR A 821 -35.19 49.59 -1.33
C THR A 821 -33.83 49.35 -0.65
N PHE A 822 -33.17 48.22 -0.91
CA PHE A 822 -31.87 47.91 -0.28
C PHE A 822 -30.75 47.51 -1.26
N SER A 823 -30.85 47.94 -2.52
CA SER A 823 -29.84 47.67 -3.56
C SER A 823 -29.20 48.97 -4.06
N SER A 824 -28.36 49.62 -3.25
CA SER A 824 -27.41 50.63 -3.77
C SER A 824 -25.98 50.57 -3.22
N TYR A 825 -25.65 49.63 -2.35
CA TYR A 825 -24.28 49.39 -1.94
C TYR A 825 -23.94 47.92 -2.15
N VAL A 826 -22.83 47.67 -2.86
CA VAL A 826 -22.29 46.37 -3.31
C VAL A 826 -22.54 46.07 -4.79
N HIS A 827 -21.90 46.89 -5.64
CA HIS A 827 -21.61 46.56 -7.03
C HIS A 827 -20.10 46.68 -7.26
N LYS A 828 -19.36 45.57 -7.10
CA LYS A 828 -18.09 45.30 -7.79
C LYS A 828 -17.61 43.85 -7.55
N ARG A 829 -17.97 42.93 -8.45
CA ARG A 829 -17.06 41.96 -9.11
C ARG A 829 -17.85 40.93 -9.95
N LYS A 830 -17.69 41.08 -11.27
CA LYS A 830 -17.67 40.09 -12.36
C LYS A 830 -18.63 38.87 -12.28
N SER A 831 -19.71 39.00 -13.05
CA SER A 831 -20.34 37.99 -13.94
C SER A 831 -20.23 36.51 -13.55
N SER A 832 -21.22 36.03 -12.80
CA SER A 832 -21.57 34.61 -12.75
C SER A 832 -22.63 34.29 -13.80
N VAL A 833 -22.29 33.34 -14.67
CA VAL A 833 -23.17 32.62 -15.60
C VAL A 833 -24.42 32.09 -14.85
N PRO A 834 -25.62 32.05 -15.46
CA PRO A 834 -26.81 31.49 -14.82
C PRO A 834 -26.58 30.01 -14.52
N THR A 835 -26.70 29.64 -13.25
CA THR A 835 -26.64 28.28 -12.74
C THR A 835 -27.70 27.40 -13.42
N LEU A 836 -27.26 26.44 -14.24
CA LEU A 836 -28.10 25.39 -14.81
C LEU A 836 -28.49 24.39 -13.71
N ASN A 837 -29.73 24.48 -13.25
CA ASN A 837 -30.42 23.47 -12.45
C ASN A 837 -30.80 22.28 -13.32
N ARG A 838 -30.16 21.11 -13.16
CA ARG A 838 -30.82 19.79 -13.33
C ARG A 838 -30.04 18.56 -12.87
N PHE A 839 -28.77 18.66 -12.51
CA PHE A 839 -28.09 17.62 -11.73
C PHE A 839 -27.98 18.08 -10.28
N ASP A 840 -28.95 17.69 -9.46
CA ASP A 840 -28.75 17.71 -8.02
C ASP A 840 -27.60 16.75 -7.68
N GLY A 841 -26.42 17.32 -7.39
CA GLY A 841 -25.77 17.02 -6.13
C GLY A 841 -24.66 15.98 -6.06
N ILE A 842 -24.24 15.32 -7.14
CA ILE A 842 -23.21 14.26 -7.02
C ILE A 842 -21.96 14.61 -7.81
N ARG A 843 -21.16 15.50 -7.22
CA ARG A 843 -19.77 15.65 -7.64
C ARG A 843 -18.92 14.66 -6.86
N PHE A 844 -17.96 14.05 -7.54
CA PHE A 844 -17.05 13.07 -6.95
C PHE A 844 -15.68 13.71 -6.75
N HIS A 845 -15.07 13.44 -5.61
CA HIS A 845 -13.69 13.80 -5.36
C HIS A 845 -12.87 12.53 -5.29
N ILE A 846 -11.85 12.44 -6.15
CA ILE A 846 -10.83 11.40 -6.09
C ILE A 846 -10.03 11.68 -4.83
N LYS A 847 -10.12 10.80 -3.82
CA LYS A 847 -9.15 10.86 -2.74
C LYS A 847 -7.82 10.43 -3.36
N LYS A 848 -6.85 11.35 -3.46
CA LYS A 848 -5.44 10.97 -3.62
C LYS A 848 -5.15 9.99 -2.50
N LYS A 849 -4.98 8.72 -2.87
CA LYS A 849 -4.94 7.63 -1.91
C LYS A 849 -3.77 7.89 -0.97
N GLY A 850 -4.06 8.11 0.30
CA GLY A 850 -3.10 7.75 1.33
C GLY A 850 -2.97 6.23 1.30
N TRP A 851 -1.74 5.72 1.29
CA TRP A 851 -1.43 4.29 1.36
C TRP A 851 -1.97 3.47 0.17
N THR A 852 -1.76 3.91 -1.07
CA THR A 852 -1.79 2.97 -2.21
C THR A 852 -0.79 1.86 -1.93
N LYS A 853 -1.23 0.59 -1.98
CA LYS A 853 -0.30 -0.54 -2.05
C LYS A 853 0.64 -0.25 -3.21
N ILE A 854 1.90 0.02 -2.90
CA ILE A 854 3.00 0.26 -3.84
C ILE A 854 3.02 -0.79 -4.96
N GLU A 855 2.63 -2.03 -4.64
CA GLU A 855 2.44 -3.11 -5.61
C GLU A 855 1.51 -2.70 -6.77
N VAL A 856 0.43 -1.95 -6.53
CA VAL A 856 -0.50 -1.48 -7.57
C VAL A 856 0.12 -0.40 -8.44
N LEU A 857 0.88 0.53 -7.85
CA LEU A 857 1.56 1.59 -8.59
C LEU A 857 2.69 1.02 -9.45
N LEU A 858 3.55 0.18 -8.86
CA LEU A 858 4.62 -0.50 -9.58
C LEU A 858 4.04 -1.38 -10.69
N GLN A 859 2.94 -2.08 -10.41
CA GLN A 859 2.30 -2.92 -11.40
C GLN A 859 1.68 -2.12 -12.55
N GLN A 860 1.11 -0.94 -12.28
CA GLN A 860 0.62 -0.03 -13.32
C GLN A 860 1.75 0.51 -14.19
N LEU A 861 2.90 0.87 -13.60
CA LEU A 861 4.04 1.36 -14.39
C LEU A 861 4.72 0.26 -15.20
N TYR A 862 4.90 -0.94 -14.64
CA TYR A 862 5.42 -2.07 -15.41
C TYR A 862 4.43 -2.61 -16.44
N ASP A 863 3.12 -2.53 -16.20
CA ASP A 863 2.12 -2.83 -17.24
C ASP A 863 2.25 -1.80 -18.37
N ILE A 864 2.42 -0.50 -18.08
CA ILE A 864 2.67 0.55 -19.09
C ILE A 864 3.99 0.33 -19.84
N GLU A 865 5.07 -0.02 -19.15
CA GLU A 865 6.38 -0.31 -19.76
C GLU A 865 6.32 -1.59 -20.60
N SER A 866 5.62 -2.62 -20.13
CA SER A 866 5.38 -3.85 -20.91
C SER A 866 4.46 -3.63 -22.10
N ASP A 867 3.47 -2.75 -21.97
CA ASP A 867 2.58 -2.39 -23.08
C ASP A 867 3.34 -1.56 -24.11
N LEU A 868 4.24 -0.65 -23.69
CA LEU A 868 5.16 0.07 -24.57
C LEU A 868 6.14 -0.86 -25.28
N ASP A 869 6.69 -1.85 -24.59
CA ASP A 869 7.59 -2.84 -25.21
C ASP A 869 6.83 -3.79 -26.14
N ASN A 870 5.62 -4.22 -25.78
CA ASN A 870 4.75 -5.02 -26.65
C ASN A 870 4.35 -4.24 -27.91
N ILE A 871 4.04 -2.93 -27.77
CA ILE A 871 3.74 -2.05 -28.91
C ILE A 871 4.96 -1.92 -29.82
N LYS A 872 6.17 -1.76 -29.28
CA LYS A 872 7.40 -1.71 -30.07
C LYS A 872 7.66 -3.02 -30.81
N THR A 873 7.47 -4.17 -30.15
CA THR A 873 7.62 -5.47 -30.82
C THR A 873 6.53 -5.72 -31.86
N ASP A 874 5.29 -5.27 -31.65
CA ASP A 874 4.22 -5.35 -32.66
C ASP A 874 4.48 -4.39 -33.83
N GLU A 875 5.08 -3.22 -33.59
CA GLU A 875 5.53 -2.30 -34.65
C GLU A 875 6.71 -2.88 -35.44
N GLU A 876 7.66 -3.53 -34.77
CA GLU A 876 8.77 -4.24 -35.43
C GLU A 876 8.26 -5.45 -36.22
N ASP A 877 7.32 -6.21 -35.71
CA ASP A 877 6.74 -7.37 -36.40
C ASP A 877 5.83 -6.95 -37.57
N ARG A 878 5.12 -5.82 -37.45
CA ARG A 878 4.40 -5.19 -38.57
C ARG A 878 5.34 -4.61 -39.62
N ARG A 879 6.43 -3.94 -39.23
CA ARG A 879 7.48 -3.48 -40.15
C ARG A 879 8.14 -4.65 -40.86
N SER A 880 8.40 -5.74 -40.15
CA SER A 880 8.97 -6.97 -40.71
C SER A 880 8.03 -7.61 -41.73
N LYS A 881 6.73 -7.69 -41.43
CA LYS A 881 5.71 -8.20 -42.36
C LYS A 881 5.47 -7.26 -43.56
N ALA A 882 5.60 -5.95 -43.38
CA ALA A 882 5.51 -4.97 -44.45
C ALA A 882 6.77 -4.88 -45.33
N LEU A 883 7.90 -5.44 -44.88
CA LEU A 883 9.14 -5.61 -45.65
C LEU A 883 9.19 -6.95 -46.41
N ILE A 884 8.31 -7.91 -46.06
CA ILE A 884 8.19 -9.23 -46.68
C ILE A 884 7.08 -9.28 -47.74
N LEU A 885 6.10 -8.37 -47.65
CA LEU A 885 5.15 -8.02 -48.72
C LEU A 885 5.77 -6.98 -49.65
#